data_AF-A0A3P7M300-F1
#
_entry.id   AF-A0A3P7M300-F1
#
_cell.length_a   1.000
_cell.length_b   1.000
_cell.length_c   1.000
_cell.angle_alpha   90.00
_cell.angle_beta   90.00
_cell.angle_gamma   90.00
#
_symmetry.space_group_name_H-M   'P 1'
#
loop_
_entity.id
_entity.type
_entity.pdbx_description
1 polymer ?
#
loop_
_entity_poly.entity_id
_entity_poly.type
_entity_poly.pdbx_seq_one_letter_code
_entity_poly.pdbx_strand_id
1 'polypeptide(L)'
;MDALLRLARLKEEDLLGLSEKVAENLAVAFDSLSNEVSELKDQLQKSESDKDEAIKSLRESCDKYSEENSSINESLQTLRAAFDALEKRHNSLVNEKDDYAKKLTDGLSISNELELVIKNLENDKESLSEQLSLRTNELEERAAEVKRLKDEVSATRQMKADAILQLEEAKALKSTVELRGKKAEEGMEAIRKHNTWLEEQLNEANDKLLSIRRDNTEKCLALESELSTRKAEFENSQATILKLEDLVKKLTESNEDHIEKLKQRTDEFINLEQLHANELGAQKRLTDLYKEQATEAEKKVEQMQKAVAQMQELLQAGHEHVLHLQSEKEAMLNAFTAEKNDLLEKSNTLALELNSAKEIVEKFRIQGLSEDELRKLNPAVATTIASLKRGRSLTQIYSDYVQVVEERDMLKIDKERLTEHVREMVTQLEEKGPLLRSQQEAFIKSKSRVEELEHEFSVLQNNYKELQENGEDFKRRAGYFQRQNLRLKQSCRDMSTQVKTLLRELEIARGTVIRSEESDRPDSSSNGDRLADESLDSRKLLDTCIAANSVIDDNLVTFASFSELQSQNQKLLLVARDLASQLEDRESTDEHLANRVAELSAKVDALSGEVNVARLAAKEARSEADLAIRQRDAYQRVLERHSISPSLADVFSSALEESVGPRHSLSTYDNFSLIANRDSSINTSMNVTTLQSSPAVSKLEESLCSLHSDFQQYREEKAKTDAVYTETVEKLRAEASEARVLNQKLASQEAARTADRLTAAEADSRQLSRQLEHSRANETRLTQELESLRKQAVMHEQLMHQLQLIQSNLDQREEMEKRHAERRVTSLETELAEVRRKSDEKLEAANAQSSTLQRELLLARQSLKASEDEVVELRASLAEAAKQHAPSPKDATYFARV
;
A
#
# COMPACT_ATOMS: atom_id res chain seq x y z
N MET A 1 201.43 99.63 113.70
CA MET A 1 202.85 99.56 113.26
C MET A 1 203.02 98.79 111.96
N ASP A 2 202.91 97.46 111.94
CA ASP A 2 203.31 96.66 110.77
C ASP A 2 202.42 96.87 109.50
N ALA A 3 201.20 97.38 109.69
CA ALA A 3 200.36 97.89 108.59
C ALA A 3 200.77 99.31 108.11
N LEU A 4 201.24 100.21 108.99
CA LEU A 4 201.64 101.58 108.63
C LEU A 4 202.76 101.57 107.57
N LEU A 5 203.72 100.66 107.70
CA LEU A 5 204.87 100.56 106.80
C LEU A 5 204.50 100.10 105.38
N ARG A 6 203.38 99.39 105.20
CA ARG A 6 202.94 98.89 103.88
C ARG A 6 202.20 99.92 103.03
N LEU A 7 201.58 100.93 103.65
CA LEU A 7 200.86 102.00 102.95
C LEU A 7 201.65 103.32 102.87
N ALA A 8 202.52 103.63 103.84
CA ALA A 8 203.16 104.95 103.95
C ALA A 8 204.58 105.10 103.35
N ARG A 9 205.31 104.01 103.06
CA ARG A 9 206.69 104.03 102.50
C ARG A 9 207.73 104.88 103.28
N LEU A 10 207.59 105.01 104.60
CA LEU A 10 208.58 105.66 105.47
C LEU A 10 209.70 104.68 105.87
N LYS A 11 210.91 105.19 106.14
CA LYS A 11 212.03 104.40 106.64
C LYS A 11 212.16 104.48 108.16
N GLU A 12 212.81 103.47 108.72
CA GLU A 12 212.97 103.27 110.17
C GLU A 12 213.85 104.37 110.83
N GLU A 13 214.76 104.98 110.07
CA GLU A 13 215.63 106.08 110.53
C GLU A 13 214.87 107.42 110.66
N ASP A 14 213.80 107.64 109.89
CA ASP A 14 213.05 108.91 109.85
C ASP A 14 212.09 109.09 111.04
N LEU A 15 211.71 108.00 111.73
CA LEU A 15 210.78 108.07 112.87
C LEU A 15 211.38 108.73 114.12
N LEU A 16 212.71 108.77 114.25
CA LEU A 16 213.39 109.32 115.44
C LEU A 16 213.32 110.85 115.57
N GLY A 17 212.82 111.55 114.55
CA GLY A 17 212.64 113.02 114.57
C GLY A 17 211.23 113.51 114.89
N LEU A 18 210.25 112.62 115.04
CA LEU A 18 208.83 112.99 115.15
C LEU A 18 208.32 112.95 116.59
N SER A 19 207.54 113.95 116.97
CA SER A 19 206.86 113.98 118.27
C SER A 19 205.79 112.89 118.32
N GLU A 20 205.78 112.14 119.42
CA GLU A 20 204.88 111.03 119.79
C GLU A 20 203.42 111.26 119.36
N LYS A 21 202.90 112.47 119.59
CA LYS A 21 201.53 112.90 119.26
C LYS A 21 201.19 112.91 117.75
N VAL A 22 202.17 112.87 116.86
CA VAL A 22 201.95 112.79 115.41
C VAL A 22 201.83 111.32 114.96
N ALA A 23 202.53 110.41 115.64
CA ALA A 23 202.50 108.98 115.33
C ALA A 23 201.15 108.32 115.69
N GLU A 24 200.56 108.66 116.85
CA GLU A 24 199.24 108.15 117.25
C GLU A 24 198.14 108.53 116.24
N ASN A 25 198.07 109.80 115.85
CA ASN A 25 197.04 110.31 114.93
C ASN A 25 197.09 109.63 113.56
N LEU A 26 198.29 109.27 113.07
CA LEU A 26 198.46 108.54 111.81
C LEU A 26 198.12 107.04 111.93
N ALA A 27 198.20 106.44 113.12
CA ALA A 27 197.73 105.07 113.33
C ALA A 27 196.20 104.98 113.34
N VAL A 28 195.53 105.84 114.13
CA VAL A 28 194.07 105.84 114.30
C VAL A 28 193.35 106.04 112.95
N ALA A 29 193.86 106.93 112.09
CA ALA A 29 193.25 107.22 110.79
C ALA A 29 193.35 106.07 109.76
N PHE A 30 194.34 105.18 109.89
CA PHE A 30 194.48 104.01 109.01
C PHE A 30 193.65 102.81 109.50
N ASP A 31 193.59 102.59 110.82
CA ASP A 31 192.80 101.51 111.39
C ASP A 31 191.29 101.76 111.21
N SER A 32 190.82 103.02 111.24
CA SER A 32 189.42 103.35 110.90
C SER A 32 189.09 103.03 109.43
N LEU A 33 189.97 103.43 108.50
CA LEU A 33 189.77 103.23 107.06
C LEU A 33 189.80 101.73 106.67
N SER A 34 190.57 100.92 107.39
CA SER A 34 190.63 99.47 107.15
C SER A 34 189.36 98.73 107.56
N ASN A 35 188.62 99.22 108.57
CA ASN A 35 187.37 98.61 109.01
C ASN A 35 186.20 98.94 108.06
N GLU A 36 186.10 100.20 107.62
CA GLU A 36 185.04 100.67 106.72
C GLU A 36 185.03 99.92 105.37
N VAL A 37 186.22 99.57 104.85
CA VAL A 37 186.39 98.73 103.66
C VAL A 37 185.93 97.28 103.87
N SER A 38 185.96 96.76 105.09
CA SER A 38 185.48 95.40 105.39
C SER A 38 183.94 95.35 105.44
N GLU A 39 183.31 96.31 106.11
CA GLU A 39 181.84 96.32 106.27
C GLU A 39 181.11 96.46 104.92
N LEU A 40 181.64 97.29 104.01
CA LEU A 40 181.07 97.46 102.66
C LEU A 40 181.13 96.18 101.82
N LYS A 41 182.11 95.30 102.07
CA LYS A 41 182.27 94.04 101.35
C LYS A 41 181.24 92.99 101.79
N ASP A 42 181.01 92.88 103.10
CA ASP A 42 180.03 91.93 103.66
C ASP A 42 178.58 92.32 103.32
N GLN A 43 178.31 93.62 103.16
CA GLN A 43 177.01 94.11 102.67
C GLN A 43 176.74 93.73 101.21
N LEU A 44 177.76 93.78 100.34
CA LEU A 44 177.62 93.39 98.94
C LEU A 44 177.27 91.90 98.81
N GLN A 45 177.99 91.03 99.54
CA GLN A 45 177.83 89.57 99.43
C GLN A 45 176.44 89.10 99.86
N LYS A 46 175.79 89.75 100.84
CA LYS A 46 174.38 89.50 101.18
C LYS A 46 173.41 89.93 100.08
N SER A 47 173.68 91.07 99.43
CA SER A 47 172.83 91.53 98.33
C SER A 47 172.86 90.57 97.12
N GLU A 48 173.87 89.71 96.98
CA GLU A 48 173.94 88.71 95.93
C GLU A 48 173.16 87.44 96.29
N SER A 49 173.28 86.91 97.52
CA SER A 49 172.51 85.74 97.98
C SER A 49 171.00 85.94 97.86
N ASP A 50 170.51 87.11 98.29
CA ASP A 50 169.08 87.40 98.37
C ASP A 50 168.42 87.46 96.96
N LYS A 51 169.22 87.75 95.91
CA LYS A 51 168.75 87.75 94.52
C LYS A 51 168.67 86.35 93.93
N ASP A 52 169.63 85.49 94.23
CA ASP A 52 169.67 84.11 93.71
C ASP A 52 168.54 83.24 94.28
N GLU A 53 168.14 83.45 95.54
CA GLU A 53 166.96 82.78 96.12
C GLU A 53 165.66 83.23 95.44
N ALA A 54 165.49 84.54 95.21
CA ALA A 54 164.33 85.08 94.50
C ALA A 54 164.18 84.48 93.09
N ILE A 55 165.28 84.38 92.33
CA ILE A 55 165.30 83.84 90.96
C ILE A 55 164.87 82.36 90.91
N LYS A 56 165.24 81.55 91.92
CA LYS A 56 164.77 80.15 91.99
C LYS A 56 163.26 80.05 92.17
N SER A 57 162.70 80.79 93.13
CA SER A 57 161.26 80.72 93.45
C SER A 57 160.37 81.06 92.24
N LEU A 58 160.79 82.02 91.42
CA LEU A 58 160.07 82.39 90.20
C LEU A 58 160.09 81.28 89.15
N ARG A 59 161.21 80.58 88.93
CA ARG A 59 161.28 79.45 88.00
C ARG A 59 160.35 78.31 88.42
N GLU A 60 160.41 77.92 89.70
CA GLU A 60 159.52 76.90 90.28
C GLU A 60 158.03 77.26 90.20
N SER A 61 157.67 78.53 90.02
CA SER A 61 156.29 78.96 89.76
C SER A 61 155.92 78.91 88.28
N CYS A 62 156.85 79.24 87.37
CA CYS A 62 156.63 79.12 85.92
C CYS A 62 156.45 77.67 85.47
N ASP A 63 157.26 76.75 86.00
CA ASP A 63 157.21 75.34 85.62
C ASP A 63 155.86 74.69 85.98
N LYS A 64 155.33 74.98 87.18
CA LYS A 64 154.00 74.51 87.63
C LYS A 64 152.87 74.99 86.71
N TYR A 65 152.85 76.28 86.33
CA TYR A 65 151.87 76.79 85.39
C TYR A 65 152.02 76.21 83.97
N SER A 66 153.21 75.76 83.58
CA SER A 66 153.40 75.03 82.32
C SER A 66 152.77 73.64 82.37
N GLU A 67 152.95 72.89 83.46
CA GLU A 67 152.35 71.57 83.66
C GLU A 67 150.81 71.64 83.73
N GLU A 68 150.26 72.60 84.49
CA GLU A 68 148.81 72.83 84.57
C GLU A 68 148.20 73.10 83.20
N ASN A 69 148.78 74.00 82.39
CA ASN A 69 148.29 74.29 81.04
C ASN A 69 148.34 73.08 80.11
N SER A 70 149.37 72.21 80.22
CA SER A 70 149.44 70.98 79.44
C SER A 70 148.27 70.04 79.77
N SER A 71 148.00 69.82 81.07
CA SER A 71 146.91 68.95 81.53
C SER A 71 145.52 69.46 81.10
N ILE A 72 145.31 70.78 81.13
CA ILE A 72 144.06 71.41 80.68
C ILE A 72 143.89 71.22 79.17
N ASN A 73 144.95 71.36 78.37
CA ASN A 73 144.89 71.20 76.93
C ASN A 73 144.56 69.75 76.51
N GLU A 74 145.13 68.74 77.20
CA GLU A 74 144.77 67.32 77.01
C GLU A 74 143.29 67.05 77.38
N SER A 75 142.79 67.66 78.46
CA SER A 75 141.37 67.55 78.84
C SER A 75 140.43 68.16 77.79
N LEU A 76 140.82 69.28 77.16
CA LEU A 76 140.06 69.91 76.08
C LEU A 76 140.11 69.09 74.78
N GLN A 77 141.24 68.45 74.47
CA GLN A 77 141.39 67.60 73.29
C GLN A 77 140.55 66.31 73.40
N THR A 78 140.55 65.68 74.56
CA THR A 78 139.69 64.50 74.83
C THR A 78 138.20 64.85 74.81
N LEU A 79 137.80 66.00 75.38
CA LEU A 79 136.41 66.47 75.35
C LEU A 79 135.92 66.79 73.93
N ARG A 80 136.77 67.38 73.08
CA ARG A 80 136.47 67.59 71.64
C ARG A 80 136.26 66.27 70.90
N ALA A 81 137.15 65.30 71.08
CA ALA A 81 137.02 63.98 70.45
C ALA A 81 135.74 63.24 70.87
N ALA A 82 135.29 63.42 72.12
CA ALA A 82 134.00 62.90 72.58
C ALA A 82 132.80 63.61 71.91
N PHE A 83 132.89 64.92 71.67
CA PHE A 83 131.84 65.69 70.98
C PHE A 83 131.68 65.27 69.51
N ASP A 84 132.79 65.18 68.76
CA ASP A 84 132.82 64.69 67.38
C ASP A 84 132.19 63.29 67.24
N ALA A 85 132.42 62.41 68.22
CA ALA A 85 131.84 61.07 68.25
C ALA A 85 130.33 61.09 68.53
N LEU A 86 129.88 62.01 69.40
CA LEU A 86 128.46 62.20 69.69
C LEU A 86 127.68 62.77 68.49
N GLU A 87 128.26 63.74 67.80
CA GLU A 87 127.67 64.36 66.60
C GLU A 87 127.53 63.36 65.45
N LYS A 88 128.57 62.56 65.19
CA LYS A 88 128.52 61.46 64.20
C LYS A 88 127.40 60.46 64.52
N ARG A 89 127.21 60.12 65.81
CA ARG A 89 126.12 59.24 66.27
C ARG A 89 124.75 59.90 66.19
N HIS A 90 124.64 61.21 66.38
CA HIS A 90 123.39 61.93 66.18
C HIS A 90 122.98 61.89 64.69
N ASN A 91 123.92 62.20 63.80
CA ASN A 91 123.68 62.21 62.35
C ASN A 91 123.31 60.82 61.81
N SER A 92 123.90 59.72 62.32
CA SER A 92 123.47 58.37 61.92
C SER A 92 122.04 58.05 62.38
N LEU A 93 121.66 58.43 63.60
CA LEU A 93 120.29 58.21 64.11
C LEU A 93 119.24 59.07 63.39
N VAL A 94 119.59 60.27 62.94
CA VAL A 94 118.72 61.10 62.08
C VAL A 94 118.50 60.44 60.72
N ASN A 95 119.57 59.95 60.08
CA ASN A 95 119.46 59.24 58.80
C ASN A 95 118.61 57.96 58.92
N GLU A 96 118.81 57.15 59.97
CA GLU A 96 117.99 55.96 60.25
C GLU A 96 116.51 56.33 60.42
N LYS A 97 116.21 57.36 61.24
CA LYS A 97 114.84 57.86 61.44
C LYS A 97 114.18 58.26 60.11
N ASP A 98 114.88 58.98 59.27
CA ASP A 98 114.31 59.49 58.01
C ASP A 98 114.16 58.37 56.96
N ASP A 99 114.99 57.33 57.00
CA ASP A 99 114.78 56.11 56.20
C ASP A 99 113.63 55.24 56.71
N TYR A 100 113.37 55.19 58.02
CA TYR A 100 112.15 54.59 58.56
C TYR A 100 110.90 55.42 58.20
N ALA A 101 110.99 56.74 58.15
CA ALA A 101 109.89 57.61 57.72
C ALA A 101 109.51 57.36 56.25
N LYS A 102 110.49 57.24 55.34
CA LYS A 102 110.25 56.85 53.93
C LYS A 102 109.57 55.49 53.82
N LYS A 103 110.12 54.46 54.49
CA LYS A 103 109.52 53.11 54.49
C LYS A 103 108.08 53.10 55.01
N LEU A 104 107.75 53.98 55.96
CA LEU A 104 106.38 54.15 56.45
C LEU A 104 105.47 54.85 55.42
N THR A 105 105.94 55.89 54.73
CA THR A 105 105.15 56.53 53.66
C THR A 105 104.94 55.60 52.46
N ASP A 106 105.96 54.85 52.07
CA ASP A 106 105.90 53.89 50.96
C ASP A 106 104.95 52.74 51.31
N GLY A 107 105.04 52.21 52.53
CA GLY A 107 104.12 51.18 53.05
C GLY A 107 102.66 51.67 53.13
N LEU A 108 102.43 52.94 53.47
CA LEU A 108 101.10 53.54 53.45
C LEU A 108 100.57 53.74 52.01
N SER A 109 101.41 54.11 51.04
CA SER A 109 101.00 54.18 49.63
C SER A 109 100.57 52.81 49.12
N ILE A 110 101.41 51.79 49.35
CA ILE A 110 101.12 50.40 48.96
C ILE A 110 99.84 49.89 49.66
N SER A 111 99.62 50.22 50.93
CA SER A 111 98.38 49.87 51.64
C SER A 111 97.14 50.52 51.00
N ASN A 112 97.22 51.81 50.63
CA ASN A 112 96.12 52.53 49.98
C ASN A 112 95.83 51.97 48.57
N GLU A 113 96.87 51.62 47.81
CA GLU A 113 96.75 50.99 46.49
C GLU A 113 96.11 49.60 46.60
N LEU A 114 96.54 48.78 47.57
CA LEU A 114 95.94 47.47 47.84
C LEU A 114 94.48 47.59 48.30
N GLU A 115 94.13 48.55 49.16
CA GLU A 115 92.74 48.82 49.53
C GLU A 115 91.86 49.21 48.33
N LEU A 116 92.40 49.99 47.39
CA LEU A 116 91.67 50.38 46.18
C LEU A 116 91.49 49.19 45.22
N VAL A 117 92.51 48.33 45.08
CA VAL A 117 92.40 47.07 44.32
C VAL A 117 91.39 46.12 44.97
N ILE A 118 91.38 45.98 46.30
CA ILE A 118 90.40 45.17 47.03
C ILE A 118 88.98 45.69 46.77
N LYS A 119 88.71 46.99 46.93
CA LYS A 119 87.39 47.58 46.69
C LYS A 119 86.94 47.39 45.23
N ASN A 120 87.84 47.50 44.25
CA ASN A 120 87.51 47.23 42.86
C ASN A 120 87.17 45.75 42.62
N LEU A 121 87.93 44.81 43.19
CA LEU A 121 87.64 43.37 43.10
C LEU A 121 86.35 42.97 43.85
N GLU A 122 86.00 43.68 44.92
CA GLU A 122 84.73 43.52 45.63
C GLU A 122 83.55 44.00 44.77
N ASN A 123 83.66 45.19 44.14
CA ASN A 123 82.67 45.71 43.20
C ASN A 123 82.49 44.78 41.97
N ASP A 124 83.59 44.31 41.37
CA ASP A 124 83.56 43.40 40.22
C ASP A 124 82.91 42.05 40.61
N LYS A 125 83.24 41.51 41.79
CA LYS A 125 82.62 40.31 42.35
C LYS A 125 81.13 40.50 42.60
N GLU A 126 80.71 41.65 43.13
CA GLU A 126 79.30 41.97 43.36
C GLU A 126 78.54 42.06 42.04
N SER A 127 79.03 42.81 41.06
CA SER A 127 78.40 42.91 39.73
C SER A 127 78.37 41.57 38.97
N LEU A 128 79.40 40.74 39.08
CA LEU A 128 79.40 39.38 38.54
C LEU A 128 78.40 38.47 39.28
N SER A 129 78.23 38.64 40.59
CA SER A 129 77.22 37.91 41.39
C SER A 129 75.79 38.34 41.02
N GLU A 130 75.55 39.63 40.82
CA GLU A 130 74.27 40.14 40.29
C GLU A 130 73.98 39.55 38.91
N GLN A 131 74.93 39.62 37.97
CA GLN A 131 74.79 39.07 36.63
C GLN A 131 74.55 37.55 36.65
N LEU A 132 75.25 36.81 37.52
CA LEU A 132 75.00 35.37 37.71
C LEU A 132 73.61 35.10 38.29
N SER A 133 73.13 35.89 39.25
CA SER A 133 71.76 35.75 39.78
C SER A 133 70.70 36.04 38.71
N LEU A 134 70.88 37.09 37.91
CA LEU A 134 69.99 37.43 36.80
C LEU A 134 69.94 36.33 35.74
N ARG A 135 71.10 35.78 35.34
CA ARG A 135 71.16 34.64 34.41
C ARG A 135 70.60 33.35 35.01
N THR A 136 70.70 33.15 36.32
CA THR A 136 70.08 32.01 37.01
C THR A 136 68.56 32.15 36.99
N ASN A 137 68.03 33.32 37.34
CA ASN A 137 66.60 33.61 37.27
C ASN A 137 66.05 33.47 35.84
N GLU A 138 66.74 34.01 34.83
CA GLU A 138 66.39 33.80 33.41
C GLU A 138 66.37 32.31 33.03
N LEU A 139 67.34 31.52 33.48
CA LEU A 139 67.38 30.08 33.21
C LEU A 139 66.24 29.34 33.93
N GLU A 140 65.87 29.74 35.15
CA GLU A 140 64.73 29.19 35.88
C GLU A 140 63.39 29.55 35.23
N GLU A 141 63.19 30.80 34.80
CA GLU A 141 62.02 31.22 34.01
C GLU A 141 61.90 30.43 32.71
N ARG A 142 63.02 30.25 31.97
CA ARG A 142 63.04 29.46 30.73
C ARG A 142 62.82 27.98 30.99
N ALA A 143 63.33 27.42 32.09
CA ALA A 143 63.06 26.05 32.48
C ALA A 143 61.59 25.85 32.90
N ALA A 144 60.99 26.82 33.59
CA ALA A 144 59.58 26.82 33.95
C ALA A 144 58.68 26.90 32.71
N GLU A 145 59.01 27.75 31.74
CA GLU A 145 58.26 27.85 30.47
C GLU A 145 58.43 26.59 29.60
N VAL A 146 59.64 26.03 29.51
CA VAL A 146 59.87 24.74 28.82
C VAL A 146 59.09 23.61 29.49
N LYS A 147 58.98 23.62 30.83
CA LYS A 147 58.13 22.68 31.55
C LYS A 147 56.65 22.92 31.24
N ARG A 148 56.17 24.17 31.31
CA ARG A 148 54.78 24.54 31.01
C ARG A 148 54.38 24.11 29.59
N LEU A 149 55.22 24.37 28.60
CA LEU A 149 55.04 23.93 27.21
C LEU A 149 55.09 22.40 27.06
N LYS A 150 55.96 21.71 27.80
CA LYS A 150 56.00 20.23 27.81
C LYS A 150 54.72 19.63 28.39
N ASP A 151 54.24 20.20 29.50
CA ASP A 151 53.01 19.78 30.18
C ASP A 151 51.79 20.07 29.28
N GLU A 152 51.72 21.22 28.63
CA GLU A 152 50.70 21.58 27.62
C GLU A 152 50.74 20.65 26.38
N VAL A 153 51.94 20.32 25.87
CA VAL A 153 52.13 19.34 24.80
C VAL A 153 51.73 17.92 25.26
N SER A 154 51.88 17.58 26.55
CA SER A 154 51.41 16.30 27.08
C SER A 154 49.88 16.25 27.17
N ALA A 155 49.24 17.31 27.66
CA ALA A 155 47.79 17.40 27.81
C ALA A 155 47.08 17.40 26.44
N THR A 156 47.61 18.15 25.46
CA THR A 156 47.08 18.14 24.09
C THR A 156 47.30 16.80 23.38
N ARG A 157 48.40 16.07 23.67
CA ARG A 157 48.58 14.68 23.21
C ARG A 157 47.57 13.72 23.85
N GLN A 158 47.28 13.86 25.14
CA GLN A 158 46.27 13.06 25.83
C GLN A 158 44.87 13.33 25.26
N MET A 159 44.44 14.60 25.19
CA MET A 159 43.18 14.99 24.56
C MET A 159 43.05 14.49 23.12
N LYS A 160 44.14 14.47 22.35
CA LYS A 160 44.17 13.88 20.99
C LYS A 160 43.98 12.36 21.02
N ALA A 161 44.61 11.64 21.96
CA ALA A 161 44.42 10.21 22.11
C ALA A 161 42.98 9.88 22.53
N ASP A 162 42.42 10.59 23.51
CA ASP A 162 41.04 10.43 23.97
C ASP A 162 40.04 10.70 22.83
N ALA A 163 40.27 11.73 22.02
CA ALA A 163 39.45 12.04 20.84
C ALA A 163 39.59 10.99 19.71
N ILE A 164 40.74 10.32 19.57
CA ILE A 164 40.91 9.20 18.64
C ILE A 164 40.13 7.97 19.14
N LEU A 165 40.22 7.66 20.43
CA LEU A 165 39.46 6.56 21.05
C LEU A 165 37.94 6.79 20.91
N GLN A 166 37.44 7.99 21.23
CA GLN A 166 36.02 8.34 21.02
C GLN A 166 35.60 8.24 19.55
N LEU A 167 36.48 8.60 18.60
CA LEU A 167 36.21 8.44 17.17
C LEU A 167 36.18 6.96 16.74
N GLU A 168 36.98 6.09 17.35
CA GLU A 168 36.99 4.64 17.09
C GLU A 168 35.78 3.93 17.74
N GLU A 169 35.42 4.31 18.97
CA GLU A 169 34.16 3.91 19.61
C GLU A 169 32.94 4.35 18.78
N ALA A 170 32.91 5.60 18.29
CA ALA A 170 31.84 6.09 17.44
C ALA A 170 31.75 5.34 16.09
N LYS A 171 32.89 4.98 15.48
CA LYS A 171 32.93 4.12 14.28
C LYS A 171 32.41 2.71 14.57
N ALA A 172 32.82 2.10 15.69
CA ALA A 172 32.37 0.78 16.11
C ALA A 172 30.86 0.78 16.39
N LEU A 173 30.35 1.74 17.16
CA LEU A 173 28.93 1.94 17.43
C LEU A 173 28.16 2.14 16.12
N LYS A 174 28.62 3.02 15.22
CA LYS A 174 28.02 3.20 13.88
C LYS A 174 27.94 1.88 13.12
N SER A 175 29.00 1.08 13.06
CA SER A 175 29.00 -0.23 12.40
C SER A 175 27.99 -1.20 13.04
N THR A 176 27.88 -1.24 14.37
CA THR A 176 26.85 -2.07 15.03
C THR A 176 25.43 -1.58 14.78
N VAL A 177 25.22 -0.27 14.63
CA VAL A 177 23.93 0.33 14.26
C VAL A 177 23.58 0.03 12.81
N GLU A 178 24.53 0.11 11.88
CA GLU A 178 24.35 -0.29 10.47
C GLU A 178 24.02 -1.79 10.35
N LEU A 179 24.67 -2.66 11.12
CA LEU A 179 24.37 -4.10 11.16
C LEU A 179 23.01 -4.40 11.81
N ARG A 180 22.55 -3.59 12.78
CA ARG A 180 21.18 -3.67 13.33
C ARG A 180 20.15 -3.14 12.33
N GLY A 181 20.47 -2.07 11.61
CA GLY A 181 19.65 -1.49 10.54
C GLY A 181 19.38 -2.52 9.45
N LYS A 182 20.43 -3.13 8.87
CA LYS A 182 20.31 -4.18 7.86
C LYS A 182 19.45 -5.36 8.33
N LYS A 183 19.65 -5.84 9.56
CA LYS A 183 18.80 -6.92 10.13
C LYS A 183 17.33 -6.50 10.30
N ALA A 184 17.06 -5.24 10.61
CA ALA A 184 15.70 -4.71 10.68
C ALA A 184 15.09 -4.50 9.28
N GLU A 185 15.88 -4.11 8.28
CA GLU A 185 15.49 -4.00 6.88
C GLU A 185 15.19 -5.38 6.28
N GLU A 186 16.08 -6.37 6.46
CA GLU A 186 15.89 -7.78 6.12
C GLU A 186 14.61 -8.36 6.76
N GLY A 187 14.39 -8.09 8.06
CA GLY A 187 13.18 -8.50 8.77
C GLY A 187 11.91 -7.82 8.25
N MET A 188 11.97 -6.52 7.95
CA MET A 188 10.85 -5.77 7.34
C MET A 188 10.57 -6.22 5.91
N GLU A 189 11.57 -6.61 5.14
CA GLU A 189 11.39 -7.16 3.78
C GLU A 189 10.82 -8.58 3.82
N ALA A 190 11.25 -9.42 4.78
CA ALA A 190 10.67 -10.73 5.02
C ALA A 190 9.19 -10.64 5.45
N ILE A 191 8.85 -9.70 6.34
CA ILE A 191 7.45 -9.43 6.74
C ILE A 191 6.64 -8.91 5.55
N ARG A 192 7.18 -8.01 4.72
CA ARG A 192 6.49 -7.56 3.49
C ARG A 192 6.23 -8.72 2.53
N LYS A 193 7.22 -9.57 2.27
CA LYS A 193 7.07 -10.77 1.41
C LYS A 193 6.06 -11.77 1.96
N HIS A 194 5.97 -11.90 3.29
CA HIS A 194 4.95 -12.72 3.92
C HIS A 194 3.55 -12.11 3.80
N ASN A 195 3.42 -10.79 3.99
CA ASN A 195 2.14 -10.08 3.80
C ASN A 195 1.67 -10.16 2.34
N THR A 196 2.53 -9.92 1.34
CA THR A 196 2.14 -10.04 -0.07
C THR A 196 1.76 -11.48 -0.41
N TRP A 197 2.43 -12.49 0.14
CA TRP A 197 2.03 -13.89 -0.04
C TRP A 197 0.69 -14.21 0.65
N LEU A 198 0.40 -13.65 1.83
CA LEU A 198 -0.90 -13.77 2.48
C LEU A 198 -2.01 -13.05 1.70
N GLU A 199 -1.72 -11.89 1.10
CA GLU A 199 -2.61 -11.15 0.21
C GLU A 199 -2.88 -11.94 -1.09
N GLU A 200 -1.85 -12.53 -1.70
CA GLU A 200 -1.96 -13.44 -2.85
C GLU A 200 -2.82 -14.66 -2.52
N GLN A 201 -2.58 -15.33 -1.39
CA GLN A 201 -3.39 -16.48 -0.96
C GLN A 201 -4.84 -16.10 -0.59
N LEU A 202 -5.05 -14.92 -0.01
CA LEU A 202 -6.39 -14.40 0.27
C LEU A 202 -7.15 -14.08 -1.03
N ASN A 203 -6.46 -13.48 -2.01
CA ASN A 203 -7.03 -13.22 -3.34
C ASN A 203 -7.32 -14.53 -4.08
N GLU A 204 -6.40 -15.50 -4.08
CA GLU A 204 -6.61 -16.81 -4.70
C GLU A 204 -7.78 -17.57 -4.05
N ALA A 205 -7.94 -17.48 -2.72
CA ALA A 205 -9.09 -18.03 -2.02
C ALA A 205 -10.40 -17.29 -2.34
N ASN A 206 -10.36 -15.96 -2.48
CA ASN A 206 -11.50 -15.14 -2.86
C ASN A 206 -11.94 -15.43 -4.32
N ASP A 207 -11.01 -15.56 -5.26
CA ASP A 207 -11.28 -15.92 -6.65
C ASP A 207 -11.86 -17.33 -6.76
N LYS A 208 -11.36 -18.30 -5.99
CA LYS A 208 -11.97 -19.64 -5.87
C LYS A 208 -13.39 -19.57 -5.32
N LEU A 209 -13.63 -18.76 -4.28
CA LEU A 209 -14.99 -18.53 -3.73
C LEU A 209 -15.91 -17.83 -4.73
N LEU A 210 -15.40 -16.88 -5.52
CA LEU A 210 -16.15 -16.19 -6.57
C LEU A 210 -16.44 -17.11 -7.75
N SER A 211 -15.54 -18.03 -8.13
CA SER A 211 -15.82 -19.08 -9.09
C SER A 211 -16.90 -20.02 -8.57
N ILE A 212 -16.73 -20.60 -7.37
CA ILE A 212 -17.73 -21.50 -6.76
C ILE A 212 -19.10 -20.81 -6.64
N ARG A 213 -19.14 -19.50 -6.34
CA ARG A 213 -20.39 -18.71 -6.37
C ARG A 213 -20.97 -18.61 -7.77
N ARG A 214 -20.19 -18.25 -8.80
CA ARG A 214 -20.62 -18.19 -10.21
C ARG A 214 -21.14 -19.55 -10.67
N ASP A 215 -20.35 -20.60 -10.53
CA ASP A 215 -20.70 -21.98 -10.90
C ASP A 215 -22.00 -22.44 -10.21
N ASN A 216 -22.22 -22.06 -8.94
CA ASN A 216 -23.44 -22.39 -8.22
C ASN A 216 -24.64 -21.53 -8.65
N THR A 217 -24.45 -20.24 -8.93
CA THR A 217 -25.53 -19.41 -9.51
C THR A 217 -25.92 -19.88 -10.90
N GLU A 218 -24.96 -20.31 -11.73
CA GLU A 218 -25.22 -20.90 -13.04
C GLU A 218 -26.00 -22.21 -12.92
N LYS A 219 -25.61 -23.11 -12.00
CA LYS A 219 -26.36 -24.33 -11.69
C LYS A 219 -27.77 -24.04 -11.15
N CYS A 220 -27.95 -23.04 -10.29
CA CYS A 220 -29.27 -22.64 -9.83
C CYS A 220 -30.14 -22.13 -10.98
N LEU A 221 -29.64 -21.22 -11.82
CA LEU A 221 -30.35 -20.70 -12.98
C LEU A 221 -30.67 -21.80 -14.02
N ALA A 222 -29.75 -22.74 -14.23
CA ALA A 222 -29.99 -23.91 -15.07
C ALA A 222 -31.09 -24.82 -14.50
N LEU A 223 -31.05 -25.12 -13.20
CA LEU A 223 -32.09 -25.91 -12.52
C LEU A 223 -33.45 -25.19 -12.44
N GLU A 224 -33.46 -23.87 -12.31
CA GLU A 224 -34.68 -23.04 -12.37
C GLU A 224 -35.28 -23.02 -13.78
N SER A 225 -34.43 -22.98 -14.82
CA SER A 225 -34.84 -23.10 -16.22
C SER A 225 -35.37 -24.50 -16.57
N GLU A 226 -34.69 -25.56 -16.12
CA GLU A 226 -35.18 -26.94 -16.23
C GLU A 226 -36.50 -27.12 -15.46
N LEU A 227 -36.62 -26.59 -14.24
CA LEU A 227 -37.85 -26.68 -13.45
C LEU A 227 -39.00 -25.86 -14.08
N SER A 228 -38.70 -24.73 -14.71
CA SER A 228 -39.66 -23.93 -15.48
C SER A 228 -40.15 -24.66 -16.73
N THR A 229 -39.24 -25.20 -17.53
CA THR A 229 -39.59 -26.00 -18.73
C THR A 229 -40.35 -27.27 -18.36
N ARG A 230 -39.96 -27.99 -17.30
CA ARG A 230 -40.72 -29.15 -16.79
C ARG A 230 -42.11 -28.80 -16.25
N LYS A 231 -42.30 -27.62 -15.66
CA LYS A 231 -43.63 -27.11 -15.31
C LYS A 231 -44.48 -26.84 -16.56
N ALA A 232 -43.93 -26.17 -17.56
CA ALA A 232 -44.63 -25.90 -18.82
C ALA A 232 -44.98 -27.20 -19.59
N GLU A 233 -44.08 -28.19 -19.61
CA GLU A 233 -44.37 -29.54 -20.12
C GLU A 233 -45.49 -30.21 -19.34
N PHE A 234 -45.46 -30.16 -18.00
CA PHE A 234 -46.49 -30.74 -17.14
C PHE A 234 -47.85 -30.07 -17.36
N GLU A 235 -47.92 -28.73 -17.32
CA GLU A 235 -49.14 -27.95 -17.55
C GLU A 235 -49.72 -28.21 -18.95
N ASN A 236 -48.88 -28.28 -19.98
CA ASN A 236 -49.33 -28.67 -21.32
C ASN A 236 -49.84 -30.12 -21.35
N SER A 237 -49.15 -31.06 -20.71
CA SER A 237 -49.60 -32.46 -20.62
C SER A 237 -50.96 -32.56 -19.90
N GLN A 238 -51.15 -31.85 -18.79
CA GLN A 238 -52.39 -31.76 -18.03
C GLN A 238 -53.50 -31.13 -18.89
N ALA A 239 -53.20 -30.07 -19.64
CA ALA A 239 -54.14 -29.46 -20.58
C ALA A 239 -54.51 -30.40 -21.76
N THR A 240 -53.62 -31.30 -22.19
CA THR A 240 -53.97 -32.34 -23.17
C THR A 240 -54.79 -33.47 -22.55
N ILE A 241 -54.51 -33.87 -21.30
CA ILE A 241 -55.31 -34.86 -20.56
C ILE A 241 -56.74 -34.36 -20.38
N LEU A 242 -56.94 -33.13 -19.90
CA LEU A 242 -58.28 -32.53 -19.74
C LEU A 242 -59.06 -32.47 -21.07
N LYS A 243 -58.39 -32.13 -22.18
CA LYS A 243 -59.00 -32.15 -23.53
C LYS A 243 -59.38 -33.55 -23.98
N LEU A 244 -58.59 -34.57 -23.64
CA LEU A 244 -58.89 -35.97 -23.92
C LEU A 244 -60.02 -36.50 -23.03
N GLU A 245 -60.05 -36.13 -21.75
CA GLU A 245 -61.16 -36.46 -20.83
C GLU A 245 -62.48 -35.86 -21.31
N ASP A 246 -62.50 -34.59 -21.73
CA ASP A 246 -63.69 -33.96 -22.29
C ASP A 246 -64.10 -34.52 -23.67
N LEU A 247 -63.14 -34.99 -24.47
CA LEU A 247 -63.45 -35.73 -25.70
C LEU A 247 -64.06 -37.10 -25.38
N VAL A 248 -63.50 -37.82 -24.39
CA VAL A 248 -64.02 -39.11 -23.92
C VAL A 248 -65.42 -38.95 -23.37
N LYS A 249 -65.70 -37.94 -22.52
CA LYS A 249 -67.06 -37.63 -22.03
C LYS A 249 -68.05 -37.45 -23.18
N LYS A 250 -67.72 -36.61 -24.16
CA LYS A 250 -68.58 -36.36 -25.34
C LYS A 250 -68.79 -37.60 -26.20
N LEU A 251 -67.79 -38.47 -26.30
CA LEU A 251 -67.90 -39.76 -27.00
C LEU A 251 -68.72 -40.78 -26.20
N THR A 252 -68.66 -40.79 -24.86
CA THR A 252 -69.53 -41.63 -24.03
C THR A 252 -70.97 -41.12 -24.04
N GLU A 253 -71.19 -39.81 -23.89
CA GLU A 253 -72.50 -39.16 -24.04
C GLU A 253 -73.11 -39.51 -25.40
N SER A 254 -72.37 -39.32 -26.51
CA SER A 254 -72.82 -39.67 -27.85
C SER A 254 -73.09 -41.17 -28.04
N ASN A 255 -72.35 -42.05 -27.36
CA ASN A 255 -72.60 -43.50 -27.40
C ASN A 255 -73.86 -43.87 -26.61
N GLU A 256 -74.09 -43.25 -25.45
CA GLU A 256 -75.33 -43.42 -24.68
C GLU A 256 -76.54 -42.92 -25.46
N ASP A 257 -76.41 -41.78 -26.12
CA ASP A 257 -77.38 -41.21 -27.09
C ASP A 257 -77.70 -42.20 -28.24
N HIS A 258 -76.68 -42.88 -28.77
CA HIS A 258 -76.86 -43.90 -29.81
C HIS A 258 -77.46 -45.20 -29.27
N ILE A 259 -77.09 -45.63 -28.05
CA ILE A 259 -77.67 -46.79 -27.37
C ILE A 259 -79.14 -46.53 -27.04
N GLU A 260 -79.52 -45.32 -26.63
CA GLU A 260 -80.92 -44.97 -26.39
C GLU A 260 -81.73 -44.93 -27.70
N LYS A 261 -81.20 -44.31 -28.75
CA LYS A 261 -81.85 -44.34 -30.09
C LYS A 261 -81.99 -45.77 -30.62
N LEU A 262 -81.02 -46.66 -30.36
CA LEU A 262 -81.14 -48.08 -30.68
C LEU A 262 -82.23 -48.76 -29.85
N LYS A 263 -82.33 -48.52 -28.54
CA LYS A 263 -83.42 -49.04 -27.69
C LYS A 263 -84.79 -48.58 -28.19
N GLN A 264 -84.94 -47.27 -28.45
CA GLN A 264 -86.17 -46.69 -29.00
C GLN A 264 -86.55 -47.37 -30.34
N ARG A 265 -85.59 -47.61 -31.25
CA ARG A 265 -85.85 -48.35 -32.50
C ARG A 265 -86.17 -49.84 -32.28
N THR A 266 -85.56 -50.51 -31.29
CA THR A 266 -85.96 -51.89 -30.97
C THR A 266 -87.35 -51.96 -30.34
N ASP A 267 -87.72 -50.98 -29.52
CA ASP A 267 -89.06 -50.91 -28.91
C ASP A 267 -90.14 -50.57 -29.96
N GLU A 268 -89.86 -49.64 -30.88
CA GLU A 268 -90.70 -49.41 -32.07
C GLU A 268 -90.85 -50.69 -32.91
N PHE A 269 -89.76 -51.41 -33.16
CA PHE A 269 -89.77 -52.64 -33.95
C PHE A 269 -90.57 -53.75 -33.25
N ILE A 270 -90.38 -53.96 -31.95
CA ILE A 270 -91.16 -54.91 -31.13
C ILE A 270 -92.66 -54.53 -31.13
N ASN A 271 -92.99 -53.24 -31.06
CA ASN A 271 -94.38 -52.79 -31.17
C ASN A 271 -94.97 -53.06 -32.56
N LEU A 272 -94.21 -52.87 -33.63
CA LEU A 272 -94.62 -53.22 -35.00
C LEU A 272 -94.78 -54.75 -35.18
N GLU A 273 -93.87 -55.56 -34.65
CA GLU A 273 -94.00 -57.02 -34.65
C GLU A 273 -95.24 -57.48 -33.86
N GLN A 274 -95.54 -56.86 -32.71
CA GLN A 274 -96.76 -57.13 -31.95
C GLN A 274 -98.02 -56.73 -32.72
N LEU A 275 -98.02 -55.58 -33.41
CA LEU A 275 -99.13 -55.15 -34.25
C LEU A 275 -99.35 -56.12 -35.43
N HIS A 276 -98.28 -56.51 -36.14
CA HIS A 276 -98.35 -57.52 -37.21
C HIS A 276 -98.80 -58.90 -36.69
N ALA A 277 -98.34 -59.33 -35.51
CA ALA A 277 -98.77 -60.58 -34.88
C ALA A 277 -100.26 -60.54 -34.49
N ASN A 278 -100.75 -59.41 -33.99
CA ASN A 278 -102.16 -59.18 -33.70
C ASN A 278 -103.01 -59.15 -34.99
N GLU A 279 -102.53 -58.52 -36.06
CA GLU A 279 -103.20 -58.52 -37.36
C GLU A 279 -103.25 -59.92 -37.97
N LEU A 280 -102.14 -60.66 -38.00
CA LEU A 280 -102.10 -62.07 -38.42
C LEU A 280 -103.02 -62.94 -37.55
N GLY A 281 -103.16 -62.63 -36.26
CA GLY A 281 -104.14 -63.26 -35.37
C GLY A 281 -105.59 -62.95 -35.75
N ALA A 282 -105.90 -61.71 -36.12
CA ALA A 282 -107.21 -61.30 -36.61
C ALA A 282 -107.54 -61.91 -37.99
N GLN A 283 -106.59 -61.89 -38.93
CA GLN A 283 -106.70 -62.53 -40.24
C GLN A 283 -106.94 -64.03 -40.10
N LYS A 284 -106.22 -64.74 -39.21
CA LYS A 284 -106.47 -66.15 -38.90
C LYS A 284 -107.91 -66.39 -38.44
N ARG A 285 -108.38 -65.67 -37.41
CA ARG A 285 -109.77 -65.75 -36.93
C ARG A 285 -110.78 -65.50 -38.04
N LEU A 286 -110.53 -64.54 -38.94
CA LEU A 286 -111.39 -64.27 -40.09
C LEU A 286 -111.40 -65.44 -41.09
N THR A 287 -110.24 -66.05 -41.40
CA THR A 287 -110.19 -67.25 -42.24
C THR A 287 -110.85 -68.45 -41.60
N ASP A 288 -110.82 -68.58 -40.27
CA ASP A 288 -111.48 -69.66 -39.55
C ASP A 288 -113.01 -69.46 -39.52
N LEU A 289 -113.49 -68.23 -39.31
CA LEU A 289 -114.90 -67.88 -39.48
C LEU A 289 -115.40 -68.12 -40.92
N TYR A 290 -114.60 -67.83 -41.95
CA TYR A 290 -114.96 -68.15 -43.33
C TYR A 290 -114.98 -69.67 -43.60
N LYS A 291 -114.10 -70.47 -42.98
CA LYS A 291 -114.19 -71.94 -43.04
C LYS A 291 -115.46 -72.44 -42.35
N GLU A 292 -115.78 -71.92 -41.17
CA GLU A 292 -117.00 -72.29 -40.44
C GLU A 292 -118.25 -71.99 -41.28
N GLN A 293 -118.36 -70.77 -41.83
CA GLN A 293 -119.44 -70.39 -42.74
C GLN A 293 -119.50 -71.25 -44.00
N ALA A 294 -118.35 -71.63 -44.59
CA ALA A 294 -118.30 -72.54 -45.71
C ALA A 294 -118.86 -73.93 -45.34
N THR A 295 -118.43 -74.52 -44.20
CA THR A 295 -118.96 -75.82 -43.76
C THR A 295 -120.44 -75.76 -43.34
N GLU A 296 -120.95 -74.62 -42.92
CA GLU A 296 -122.38 -74.43 -42.66
C GLU A 296 -123.18 -74.31 -43.97
N ALA A 297 -122.62 -73.64 -44.98
CA ALA A 297 -123.18 -73.60 -46.32
C ALA A 297 -123.20 -74.99 -46.99
N GLU A 298 -122.12 -75.76 -46.86
CA GLU A 298 -122.04 -77.17 -47.31
C GLU A 298 -123.13 -78.02 -46.64
N LYS A 299 -123.31 -77.92 -45.32
CA LYS A 299 -124.39 -78.62 -44.59
C LYS A 299 -125.78 -78.20 -45.08
N LYS A 300 -126.00 -76.92 -45.39
CA LYS A 300 -127.27 -76.43 -45.97
C LYS A 300 -127.50 -76.95 -47.39
N VAL A 301 -126.45 -77.04 -48.21
CA VAL A 301 -126.51 -77.68 -49.54
C VAL A 301 -126.83 -79.18 -49.42
N GLU A 302 -126.20 -79.89 -48.47
CA GLU A 302 -126.48 -81.31 -48.21
C GLU A 302 -127.94 -81.54 -47.74
N GLN A 303 -128.47 -80.63 -46.91
CA GLN A 303 -129.88 -80.64 -46.50
C GLN A 303 -130.82 -80.34 -47.68
N MET A 304 -130.50 -79.37 -48.53
CA MET A 304 -131.26 -79.09 -49.76
C MET A 304 -131.22 -80.27 -50.74
N GLN A 305 -130.09 -80.95 -50.90
CA GLN A 305 -129.97 -82.15 -51.74
C GLN A 305 -130.88 -83.28 -51.23
N LYS A 306 -130.94 -83.50 -49.91
CA LYS A 306 -131.86 -84.47 -49.29
C LYS A 306 -133.33 -84.11 -49.51
N ALA A 307 -133.69 -82.83 -49.40
CA ALA A 307 -135.05 -82.36 -49.70
C ALA A 307 -135.42 -82.51 -51.19
N VAL A 308 -134.48 -82.23 -52.11
CA VAL A 308 -134.66 -82.45 -53.55
C VAL A 308 -134.85 -83.93 -53.88
N ALA A 309 -134.08 -84.82 -53.26
CA ALA A 309 -134.24 -86.27 -53.45
C ALA A 309 -135.63 -86.77 -53.02
N GLN A 310 -136.12 -86.34 -51.85
CA GLN A 310 -137.49 -86.64 -51.39
C GLN A 310 -138.56 -86.07 -52.34
N MET A 311 -138.33 -84.89 -52.91
CA MET A 311 -139.26 -84.28 -53.88
C MET A 311 -139.24 -85.00 -55.23
N GLN A 312 -138.10 -85.57 -55.64
CA GLN A 312 -137.98 -86.42 -56.83
C GLN A 312 -138.71 -87.76 -56.64
N GLU A 313 -138.58 -88.39 -55.47
CA GLU A 313 -139.28 -89.64 -55.11
C GLU A 313 -140.81 -89.48 -55.19
N LEU A 314 -141.35 -88.40 -54.61
CA LEU A 314 -142.77 -88.05 -54.72
C LEU A 314 -143.23 -87.79 -56.17
N LEU A 315 -142.38 -87.14 -56.98
CA LEU A 315 -142.68 -86.84 -58.38
C LEU A 315 -142.66 -88.10 -59.26
N GLN A 316 -141.78 -89.05 -58.95
CA GLN A 316 -141.71 -90.36 -59.62
C GLN A 316 -142.97 -91.20 -59.33
N ALA A 317 -143.42 -91.27 -58.08
CA ALA A 317 -144.69 -91.91 -57.71
C ALA A 317 -145.90 -91.25 -58.42
N GLY A 318 -145.88 -89.91 -58.57
CA GLY A 318 -146.87 -89.18 -59.36
C GLY A 318 -146.87 -89.54 -60.86
N HIS A 319 -145.70 -89.79 -61.44
CA HIS A 319 -145.56 -90.17 -62.85
C HIS A 319 -146.13 -91.57 -63.14
N GLU A 320 -145.89 -92.54 -62.25
CA GLU A 320 -146.42 -93.91 -62.36
C GLU A 320 -147.96 -93.91 -62.36
N HIS A 321 -148.59 -93.09 -61.52
CA HIS A 321 -150.05 -92.92 -61.51
C HIS A 321 -150.60 -92.30 -62.82
N VAL A 322 -149.85 -91.40 -63.46
CA VAL A 322 -150.25 -90.81 -64.76
C VAL A 322 -150.15 -91.84 -65.89
N LEU A 323 -149.11 -92.69 -65.90
CA LEU A 323 -148.98 -93.78 -66.88
C LEU A 323 -150.16 -94.76 -66.81
N HIS A 324 -150.63 -95.09 -65.60
CA HIS A 324 -151.80 -95.96 -65.44
C HIS A 324 -153.06 -95.38 -66.10
N LEU A 325 -153.37 -94.10 -65.85
CA LEU A 325 -154.51 -93.39 -66.47
C LEU A 325 -154.37 -93.22 -68.00
N GLN A 326 -153.14 -93.14 -68.51
CA GLN A 326 -152.91 -93.08 -69.97
C GLN A 326 -153.29 -94.39 -70.65
N SER A 327 -152.99 -95.55 -70.05
CA SER A 327 -153.35 -96.86 -70.60
C SER A 327 -154.87 -97.07 -70.72
N GLU A 328 -155.65 -96.60 -69.74
CA GLU A 328 -157.12 -96.67 -69.74
C GLU A 328 -157.73 -95.78 -70.86
N LYS A 329 -157.10 -94.62 -71.11
CA LYS A 329 -157.51 -93.71 -72.20
C LYS A 329 -157.28 -94.30 -73.59
N GLU A 330 -156.18 -95.03 -73.82
CA GLU A 330 -155.88 -95.62 -75.13
C GLU A 330 -156.90 -96.71 -75.51
N ALA A 331 -157.36 -97.51 -74.55
CA ALA A 331 -158.42 -98.52 -74.78
C ALA A 331 -159.71 -97.88 -75.31
N MET A 332 -160.14 -96.75 -74.73
CA MET A 332 -161.31 -95.98 -75.19
C MET A 332 -161.11 -95.35 -76.57
N LEU A 333 -159.89 -94.91 -76.88
CA LEU A 333 -159.60 -94.21 -78.14
C LEU A 333 -159.65 -95.14 -79.35
N ASN A 334 -159.24 -96.41 -79.19
CA ASN A 334 -159.30 -97.42 -80.25
C ASN A 334 -160.74 -97.75 -80.69
N ALA A 335 -161.73 -97.67 -79.80
CA ALA A 335 -163.14 -97.85 -80.18
C ALA A 335 -163.62 -96.73 -81.14
N PHE A 336 -163.20 -95.48 -80.88
CA PHE A 336 -163.55 -94.31 -81.69
C PHE A 336 -162.87 -94.28 -83.08
N THR A 337 -161.72 -94.93 -83.25
CA THR A 337 -161.01 -94.91 -84.55
C THR A 337 -161.67 -95.78 -85.62
N ALA A 338 -162.46 -96.80 -85.23
CA ALA A 338 -163.19 -97.63 -86.16
C ALA A 338 -164.30 -96.84 -86.89
N GLU A 339 -165.16 -96.14 -86.14
CA GLU A 339 -166.29 -95.37 -86.67
C GLU A 339 -165.85 -94.20 -87.57
N LYS A 340 -164.68 -93.61 -87.30
CA LYS A 340 -164.12 -92.50 -88.09
C LYS A 340 -163.80 -92.87 -89.54
N ASN A 341 -163.40 -94.12 -89.82
CA ASN A 341 -162.84 -94.49 -91.12
C ASN A 341 -163.91 -94.55 -92.23
N ASP A 342 -165.11 -95.05 -91.91
CA ASP A 342 -166.28 -95.16 -92.82
C ASP A 342 -166.76 -93.81 -93.39
N LEU A 343 -166.45 -92.70 -92.70
CA LEU A 343 -166.75 -91.34 -93.14
C LEU A 343 -165.63 -90.72 -94.00
N LEU A 344 -164.40 -91.20 -93.88
CA LEU A 344 -163.22 -90.55 -94.44
C LEU A 344 -163.03 -90.86 -95.94
N GLU A 345 -163.35 -92.09 -96.38
CA GLU A 345 -163.28 -92.46 -97.81
C GLU A 345 -164.16 -91.57 -98.71
N LYS A 346 -165.31 -91.12 -98.18
CA LYS A 346 -166.29 -90.28 -98.90
C LYS A 346 -165.82 -88.84 -99.11
N SER A 347 -164.78 -88.39 -98.40
CA SER A 347 -164.25 -87.02 -98.49
C SER A 347 -163.11 -86.89 -99.51
N ASN A 348 -162.29 -87.94 -99.68
CA ASN A 348 -161.04 -87.88 -100.44
C ASN A 348 -161.22 -87.68 -101.96
N THR A 349 -162.39 -87.98 -102.52
CA THR A 349 -162.69 -87.81 -103.96
C THR A 349 -162.84 -86.35 -104.39
N LEU A 350 -163.13 -85.43 -103.46
CA LEU A 350 -163.36 -84.00 -103.75
C LEU A 350 -162.12 -83.11 -103.56
N ALA A 351 -161.05 -83.63 -102.93
CA ALA A 351 -159.89 -82.82 -102.55
C ALA A 351 -158.82 -82.67 -103.65
N LEU A 352 -158.85 -83.51 -104.69
CA LEU A 352 -157.76 -83.64 -105.67
C LEU A 352 -157.69 -82.50 -106.70
N GLU A 353 -158.76 -81.77 -106.96
CA GLU A 353 -158.83 -80.82 -108.09
C GLU A 353 -158.29 -79.41 -107.76
N LEU A 354 -158.15 -79.03 -106.48
CA LEU A 354 -158.03 -77.62 -106.10
C LEU A 354 -156.60 -77.10 -105.86
N ASN A 355 -155.63 -77.97 -105.56
CA ASN A 355 -154.28 -77.57 -105.11
C ASN A 355 -153.21 -77.44 -106.21
N SER A 356 -153.57 -77.54 -107.50
CA SER A 356 -152.64 -77.46 -108.64
C SER A 356 -152.08 -76.05 -108.94
N ALA A 357 -152.33 -75.06 -108.08
CA ALA A 357 -152.45 -73.67 -108.53
C ALA A 357 -151.22 -72.74 -108.36
N LYS A 358 -150.58 -72.67 -107.18
CA LYS A 358 -149.70 -71.53 -106.83
C LYS A 358 -148.53 -71.86 -105.89
N GLU A 359 -147.39 -72.20 -106.48
CA GLU A 359 -146.05 -72.07 -105.87
C GLU A 359 -145.51 -70.61 -105.99
N ILE A 360 -144.20 -70.44 -105.71
CA ILE A 360 -143.31 -69.27 -105.96
C ILE A 360 -143.29 -68.18 -104.84
N VAL A 361 -142.08 -67.59 -104.61
CA VAL A 361 -141.69 -66.38 -103.80
C VAL A 361 -141.43 -66.58 -102.27
N GLU A 362 -140.28 -66.20 -101.62
CA GLU A 362 -138.88 -65.85 -102.00
C GLU A 362 -137.85 -66.00 -100.80
N LYS A 363 -136.54 -65.62 -100.93
CA LYS A 363 -135.41 -66.13 -100.07
C LYS A 363 -134.33 -65.11 -99.55
N PHE A 364 -133.66 -65.44 -98.41
CA PHE A 364 -132.26 -65.10 -97.95
C PHE A 364 -131.86 -63.64 -97.57
N ARG A 365 -130.69 -63.23 -96.97
CA ARG A 365 -129.59 -63.66 -96.00
C ARG A 365 -128.81 -62.35 -95.56
N ILE A 366 -127.57 -62.15 -95.05
CA ILE A 366 -126.29 -62.91 -94.76
C ILE A 366 -125.40 -62.17 -93.67
N GLN A 367 -124.06 -62.33 -93.58
CA GLN A 367 -123.10 -61.78 -92.55
C GLN A 367 -121.84 -61.11 -93.20
N GLY A 368 -120.77 -60.56 -92.55
CA GLY A 368 -120.21 -60.64 -91.18
C GLY A 368 -119.13 -59.55 -90.78
N LEU A 369 -117.92 -59.94 -90.30
CA LEU A 369 -116.90 -59.15 -89.51
C LEU A 369 -115.42 -59.60 -89.80
N SER A 370 -114.25 -59.05 -89.37
CA SER A 370 -113.73 -57.81 -88.68
C SER A 370 -112.15 -57.74 -88.74
N GLU A 371 -111.45 -56.68 -88.25
CA GLU A 371 -109.97 -56.46 -88.50
C GLU A 371 -109.02 -56.06 -87.30
N ASP A 372 -109.47 -55.84 -86.05
CA ASP A 372 -108.71 -55.05 -85.04
C ASP A 372 -107.46 -55.71 -84.36
N GLU A 373 -107.00 -56.87 -84.81
CA GLU A 373 -105.94 -57.64 -84.11
C GLU A 373 -104.49 -57.21 -84.44
N LEU A 374 -104.28 -56.39 -85.47
CA LEU A 374 -102.95 -56.00 -85.97
C LEU A 374 -102.20 -54.92 -85.14
N ARG A 375 -102.82 -54.35 -84.10
CA ARG A 375 -102.36 -53.10 -83.44
C ARG A 375 -101.42 -53.25 -82.22
N LYS A 376 -100.72 -54.38 -82.04
CA LYS A 376 -100.05 -54.72 -80.76
C LYS A 376 -98.51 -54.86 -80.75
N LEU A 377 -97.76 -54.45 -81.79
CA LEU A 377 -96.29 -54.50 -81.79
C LEU A 377 -95.60 -53.11 -81.74
N ASN A 378 -94.87 -52.86 -80.66
CA ASN A 378 -93.88 -51.79 -80.41
C ASN A 378 -94.36 -50.31 -80.33
N PRO A 379 -94.36 -49.67 -79.13
CA PRO A 379 -94.73 -48.26 -78.96
C PRO A 379 -93.79 -47.20 -79.57
N ALA A 380 -92.54 -47.55 -79.92
CA ALA A 380 -91.51 -46.56 -80.28
C ALA A 380 -91.81 -45.71 -81.55
N VAL A 381 -92.79 -46.13 -82.35
CA VAL A 381 -93.24 -45.43 -83.57
C VAL A 381 -94.38 -44.42 -83.28
N ALA A 382 -95.05 -44.53 -82.13
CA ALA A 382 -96.18 -43.66 -81.79
C ALA A 382 -95.75 -42.22 -81.41
N THR A 383 -94.62 -42.08 -80.70
CA THR A 383 -94.13 -40.79 -80.20
C THR A 383 -93.48 -39.91 -81.27
N THR A 384 -92.87 -40.50 -82.30
CA THR A 384 -92.19 -39.75 -83.38
C THR A 384 -93.16 -39.15 -84.41
N ILE A 385 -94.37 -39.70 -84.54
CA ILE A 385 -95.40 -39.20 -85.48
C ILE A 385 -96.18 -38.01 -84.89
N ALA A 386 -96.27 -37.89 -83.56
CA ALA A 386 -97.02 -36.83 -82.88
C ALA A 386 -96.35 -35.44 -82.93
N SER A 387 -95.02 -35.37 -83.01
CA SER A 387 -94.24 -34.13 -82.90
C SER A 387 -94.09 -33.33 -84.21
N LEU A 388 -94.43 -33.92 -85.36
CA LEU A 388 -94.20 -33.34 -86.69
C LEU A 388 -95.28 -32.33 -87.18
N LYS A 389 -96.05 -31.70 -86.27
CA LYS A 389 -97.20 -30.83 -86.62
C LYS A 389 -97.30 -29.47 -85.92
N ARG A 390 -96.17 -28.80 -85.63
CA ARG A 390 -96.17 -27.34 -85.40
C ARG A 390 -94.84 -26.71 -85.83
N GLY A 391 -94.89 -25.83 -86.84
CA GLY A 391 -93.68 -25.37 -87.55
C GLY A 391 -93.00 -24.13 -86.96
N ARG A 392 -91.67 -24.08 -87.14
CA ARG A 392 -90.84 -22.85 -87.19
C ARG A 392 -90.09 -22.83 -88.52
N SER A 393 -89.71 -21.66 -89.01
CA SER A 393 -88.94 -21.54 -90.25
C SER A 393 -87.47 -21.96 -90.02
N LEU A 394 -86.88 -22.68 -90.97
CA LEU A 394 -85.48 -23.11 -90.92
C LEU A 394 -84.51 -21.91 -90.80
N THR A 395 -84.79 -20.81 -91.50
CA THR A 395 -84.03 -19.56 -91.41
C THR A 395 -84.06 -18.96 -90.01
N GLN A 396 -85.16 -19.16 -89.28
CA GLN A 396 -85.32 -18.63 -87.92
C GLN A 396 -84.56 -19.49 -86.91
N ILE A 397 -84.54 -20.82 -87.07
CA ILE A 397 -83.66 -21.71 -86.28
C ILE A 397 -82.18 -21.35 -86.53
N TYR A 398 -81.80 -21.00 -87.77
CA TYR A 398 -80.46 -20.50 -88.08
C TYR A 398 -80.18 -19.13 -87.45
N SER A 399 -81.15 -18.21 -87.42
CA SER A 399 -81.01 -16.91 -86.76
C SER A 399 -80.83 -17.06 -85.25
N ASP A 400 -81.67 -17.87 -84.61
CA ASP A 400 -81.59 -18.21 -83.19
C ASP A 400 -80.21 -18.84 -82.86
N TYR A 401 -79.71 -19.74 -83.73
CA TYR A 401 -78.39 -20.36 -83.58
C TYR A 401 -77.23 -19.39 -83.72
N VAL A 402 -77.26 -18.50 -84.73
CA VAL A 402 -76.22 -17.47 -84.93
C VAL A 402 -76.21 -16.51 -83.74
N GLN A 403 -77.36 -16.05 -83.28
CA GLN A 403 -77.45 -15.17 -82.10
C GLN A 403 -76.86 -15.86 -80.85
N VAL A 404 -77.19 -17.13 -80.59
CA VAL A 404 -76.61 -17.88 -79.46
C VAL A 404 -75.09 -18.09 -79.61
N VAL A 405 -74.57 -18.17 -80.85
CA VAL A 405 -73.12 -18.24 -81.11
C VAL A 405 -72.43 -16.88 -80.87
N GLU A 406 -73.07 -15.77 -81.27
CA GLU A 406 -72.59 -14.41 -81.02
C GLU A 406 -72.62 -14.06 -79.52
N GLU A 407 -73.71 -14.38 -78.82
CA GLU A 407 -73.83 -14.23 -77.37
C GLU A 407 -72.78 -15.07 -76.62
N ARG A 408 -72.55 -16.33 -77.05
CA ARG A 408 -71.47 -17.19 -76.53
C ARG A 408 -70.10 -16.56 -76.70
N ASP A 409 -69.80 -15.97 -77.85
CA ASP A 409 -68.47 -15.43 -78.15
C ASP A 409 -68.23 -14.05 -77.52
N MET A 410 -69.28 -13.24 -77.35
CA MET A 410 -69.25 -12.07 -76.46
C MET A 410 -68.96 -12.49 -75.01
N LEU A 411 -69.65 -13.52 -74.49
CA LEU A 411 -69.40 -14.06 -73.16
C LEU A 411 -68.00 -14.66 -73.00
N LYS A 412 -67.35 -15.14 -74.06
CA LYS A 412 -65.92 -15.51 -74.03
C LYS A 412 -65.04 -14.28 -73.89
N ILE A 413 -65.25 -13.24 -74.71
CA ILE A 413 -64.44 -12.00 -74.67
C ILE A 413 -64.54 -11.33 -73.30
N ASP A 414 -65.74 -11.26 -72.71
CA ASP A 414 -65.92 -10.68 -71.38
C ASP A 414 -65.38 -11.60 -70.27
N LYS A 415 -65.44 -12.93 -70.42
CA LYS A 415 -64.72 -13.87 -69.54
C LYS A 415 -63.20 -13.71 -69.65
N GLU A 416 -62.65 -13.53 -70.84
CA GLU A 416 -61.22 -13.35 -71.09
C GLU A 416 -60.73 -12.06 -70.43
N ARG A 417 -61.44 -10.93 -70.65
CA ARG A 417 -61.21 -9.66 -69.96
C ARG A 417 -61.28 -9.76 -68.44
N LEU A 418 -62.31 -10.43 -67.90
CA LEU A 418 -62.44 -10.63 -66.46
C LEU A 418 -61.29 -11.49 -65.91
N THR A 419 -60.86 -12.52 -66.67
CA THR A 419 -59.70 -13.35 -66.30
C THR A 419 -58.40 -12.55 -66.36
N GLU A 420 -58.28 -11.59 -67.28
CA GLU A 420 -57.12 -10.69 -67.38
C GLU A 420 -57.07 -9.70 -66.21
N HIS A 421 -58.17 -9.03 -65.86
CA HIS A 421 -58.23 -8.18 -64.66
C HIS A 421 -58.03 -8.96 -63.35
N VAL A 422 -58.51 -10.21 -63.27
CA VAL A 422 -58.20 -11.08 -62.12
C VAL A 422 -56.71 -11.41 -62.07
N ARG A 423 -56.04 -11.66 -63.21
CA ARG A 423 -54.58 -11.80 -63.25
C ARG A 423 -53.86 -10.52 -62.84
N GLU A 424 -54.27 -9.35 -63.31
CA GLU A 424 -53.68 -8.06 -62.89
C GLU A 424 -53.82 -7.83 -61.38
N MET A 425 -54.96 -8.19 -60.78
CA MET A 425 -55.13 -8.11 -59.32
C MET A 425 -54.24 -9.13 -58.59
N VAL A 426 -54.12 -10.36 -59.11
CA VAL A 426 -53.24 -11.39 -58.53
C VAL A 426 -51.78 -10.96 -58.61
N THR A 427 -51.27 -10.51 -59.76
CA THR A 427 -49.87 -10.06 -59.88
C THR A 427 -49.60 -8.84 -59.01
N GLN A 428 -50.51 -7.87 -58.91
CA GLN A 428 -50.37 -6.75 -57.99
C GLN A 428 -50.37 -7.17 -56.50
N LEU A 429 -51.04 -8.27 -56.13
CA LEU A 429 -50.98 -8.85 -54.79
C LEU A 429 -49.69 -9.64 -54.57
N GLU A 430 -49.23 -10.39 -55.57
CA GLU A 430 -47.95 -11.11 -55.58
C GLU A 430 -46.74 -10.16 -55.51
N GLU A 431 -46.82 -8.95 -56.09
CA GLU A 431 -45.81 -7.89 -55.97
C GLU A 431 -45.86 -7.17 -54.61
N LYS A 432 -47.07 -6.89 -54.09
CA LYS A 432 -47.23 -6.22 -52.78
C LYS A 432 -46.92 -7.12 -51.60
N GLY A 433 -47.15 -8.43 -51.71
CA GLY A 433 -46.87 -9.43 -50.66
C GLY A 433 -45.42 -9.50 -50.15
N PRO A 434 -44.38 -9.54 -51.02
CA PRO A 434 -42.98 -9.47 -50.59
C PRO A 434 -42.58 -8.05 -50.16
N LEU A 435 -43.14 -7.00 -50.75
CA LEU A 435 -42.90 -5.61 -50.30
C LEU A 435 -43.37 -5.40 -48.87
N LEU A 436 -44.57 -5.89 -48.52
CA LEU A 436 -45.13 -5.81 -47.16
C LEU A 436 -44.29 -6.63 -46.17
N ARG A 437 -43.86 -7.85 -46.54
CA ARG A 437 -42.94 -8.68 -45.73
C ARG A 437 -41.58 -8.01 -45.54
N SER A 438 -41.02 -7.39 -46.57
CA SER A 438 -39.76 -6.64 -46.47
C SER A 438 -39.88 -5.41 -45.56
N GLN A 439 -41.00 -4.68 -45.62
CA GLN A 439 -41.27 -3.57 -44.70
C GLN A 439 -41.46 -4.08 -43.26
N GLN A 440 -42.13 -5.21 -43.06
CA GLN A 440 -42.34 -5.79 -41.74
C GLN A 440 -41.04 -6.35 -41.13
N GLU A 441 -40.18 -6.99 -41.92
CA GLU A 441 -38.81 -7.34 -41.47
C GLU A 441 -37.99 -6.09 -41.12
N ALA A 442 -38.01 -5.07 -41.98
CA ALA A 442 -37.27 -3.83 -41.74
C ALA A 442 -37.78 -3.12 -40.46
N PHE A 443 -39.08 -3.15 -40.21
CA PHE A 443 -39.69 -2.63 -38.98
C PHE A 443 -39.28 -3.45 -37.75
N ILE A 444 -39.29 -4.79 -37.82
CA ILE A 444 -38.84 -5.66 -36.72
C ILE A 444 -37.35 -5.44 -36.42
N LYS A 445 -36.50 -5.37 -37.45
CA LYS A 445 -35.06 -5.08 -37.33
C LYS A 445 -34.80 -3.68 -36.75
N SER A 446 -35.58 -2.68 -37.17
CA SER A 446 -35.54 -1.32 -36.61
C SER A 446 -35.97 -1.30 -35.14
N LYS A 447 -37.04 -2.03 -34.77
CA LYS A 447 -37.52 -2.16 -33.40
C LYS A 447 -36.50 -2.83 -32.48
N SER A 448 -35.88 -3.94 -32.91
CA SER A 448 -34.74 -4.56 -32.20
C SER A 448 -33.62 -3.55 -31.98
N ARG A 449 -33.24 -2.79 -33.03
CA ARG A 449 -32.18 -1.78 -32.92
C ARG A 449 -32.55 -0.64 -31.97
N VAL A 450 -33.82 -0.26 -31.86
CA VAL A 450 -34.30 0.71 -30.85
C VAL A 450 -34.24 0.10 -29.45
N GLU A 451 -34.67 -1.14 -29.25
CA GLU A 451 -34.61 -1.84 -27.95
C GLU A 451 -33.15 -2.03 -27.47
N GLU A 452 -32.23 -2.34 -28.40
CA GLU A 452 -30.77 -2.35 -28.15
C GLU A 452 -30.25 -0.96 -27.72
N LEU A 453 -30.65 0.11 -28.41
CA LEU A 453 -30.23 1.48 -28.11
C LEU A 453 -30.84 2.02 -26.80
N GLU A 454 -32.07 1.63 -26.47
CA GLU A 454 -32.71 1.93 -25.18
C GLU A 454 -32.00 1.20 -24.02
N HIS A 455 -31.57 -0.04 -24.24
CA HIS A 455 -30.74 -0.78 -23.28
C HIS A 455 -29.35 -0.14 -23.13
N GLU A 456 -28.64 0.15 -24.23
CA GLU A 456 -27.36 0.88 -24.23
C GLU A 456 -27.49 2.23 -23.48
N PHE A 457 -28.56 2.99 -23.75
CA PHE A 457 -28.84 4.27 -23.08
C PHE A 457 -29.12 4.09 -21.58
N SER A 458 -29.88 3.06 -21.18
CA SER A 458 -30.15 2.74 -19.77
C SER A 458 -28.87 2.40 -19.01
N VAL A 459 -27.99 1.59 -19.61
CA VAL A 459 -26.66 1.28 -19.05
C VAL A 459 -25.80 2.54 -18.94
N LEU A 460 -25.73 3.38 -19.98
CA LEU A 460 -24.99 4.65 -19.93
C LEU A 460 -25.56 5.61 -18.87
N GLN A 461 -26.88 5.65 -18.70
CA GLN A 461 -27.53 6.50 -17.69
C GLN A 461 -27.23 6.02 -16.26
N ASN A 462 -27.14 4.72 -16.03
CA ASN A 462 -26.76 4.17 -14.73
C ASN A 462 -25.26 4.38 -14.46
N ASN A 463 -24.39 4.12 -15.43
CA ASN A 463 -22.96 4.43 -15.33
C ASN A 463 -22.71 5.92 -15.04
N TYR A 464 -23.53 6.82 -15.60
CA TYR A 464 -23.47 8.26 -15.29
C TYR A 464 -23.88 8.58 -13.84
N LYS A 465 -24.95 7.96 -13.32
CA LYS A 465 -25.36 8.10 -11.90
C LYS A 465 -24.25 7.61 -10.97
N GLU A 466 -23.70 6.42 -11.24
CA GLU A 466 -22.59 5.87 -10.47
C GLU A 466 -21.36 6.79 -10.51
N LEU A 467 -20.99 7.36 -11.67
CA LEU A 467 -19.92 8.36 -11.75
C LEU A 467 -20.23 9.64 -10.96
N GLN A 468 -21.49 10.09 -10.94
CA GLN A 468 -21.91 11.25 -10.15
C GLN A 468 -21.82 10.96 -8.65
N GLU A 469 -22.36 9.83 -8.19
CA GLU A 469 -22.33 9.39 -6.78
C GLU A 469 -20.88 9.22 -6.29
N ASN A 470 -20.03 8.53 -7.07
CA ASN A 470 -18.60 8.45 -6.78
C ASN A 470 -17.93 9.84 -6.76
N GLY A 471 -18.30 10.73 -7.69
CA GLY A 471 -17.81 12.11 -7.73
C GLY A 471 -18.24 12.95 -6.52
N GLU A 472 -19.43 12.69 -5.98
CA GLU A 472 -19.91 13.29 -4.74
C GLU A 472 -19.22 12.69 -3.52
N ASP A 473 -18.92 11.38 -3.50
CA ASP A 473 -18.12 10.74 -2.46
C ASP A 473 -16.67 11.22 -2.42
N PHE A 474 -16.03 11.42 -3.58
CA PHE A 474 -14.72 12.04 -3.62
C PHE A 474 -14.76 13.49 -3.10
N LYS A 475 -15.83 14.27 -3.38
CA LYS A 475 -16.04 15.60 -2.75
C LYS A 475 -16.25 15.49 -1.24
N ARG A 476 -17.09 14.57 -0.76
CA ARG A 476 -17.35 14.32 0.68
C ARG A 476 -16.04 13.99 1.40
N ARG A 477 -15.24 13.08 0.84
CA ARG A 477 -13.96 12.61 1.39
C ARG A 477 -12.85 13.69 1.32
N ALA A 478 -12.77 14.44 0.22
CA ALA A 478 -11.87 15.60 0.12
C ALA A 478 -12.22 16.68 1.16
N GLY A 479 -13.51 17.02 1.31
CA GLY A 479 -14.00 17.96 2.31
C GLY A 479 -13.80 17.48 3.75
N TYR A 480 -13.81 16.17 4.00
CA TYR A 480 -13.38 15.60 5.30
C TYR A 480 -11.88 15.84 5.53
N PHE A 481 -11.02 15.41 4.61
CA PHE A 481 -9.56 15.56 4.77
C PHE A 481 -9.11 17.03 4.81
N GLN A 482 -9.77 17.93 4.08
CA GLN A 482 -9.51 19.37 4.17
C GLN A 482 -9.82 19.92 5.57
N ARG A 483 -10.97 19.56 6.16
CA ARG A 483 -11.32 19.93 7.54
C ARG A 483 -10.36 19.33 8.57
N GLN A 484 -9.93 18.08 8.38
CA GLN A 484 -8.94 17.43 9.25
C GLN A 484 -7.55 18.10 9.12
N ASN A 485 -7.12 18.46 7.91
CA ASN A 485 -5.85 19.16 7.66
C ASN A 485 -5.85 20.58 8.25
N LEU A 486 -6.99 21.28 8.21
CA LEU A 486 -7.17 22.57 8.90
C LEU A 486 -7.08 22.42 10.43
N ARG A 487 -7.78 21.44 11.02
CA ARG A 487 -7.70 21.14 12.47
C ARG A 487 -6.27 20.80 12.91
N LEU A 488 -5.55 19.98 12.14
CA LEU A 488 -4.14 19.65 12.41
C LEU A 488 -3.24 20.88 12.30
N LYS A 489 -3.42 21.73 11.27
CA LYS A 489 -2.66 22.98 11.10
C LYS A 489 -2.93 23.99 12.22
N GLN A 490 -4.15 24.03 12.75
CA GLN A 490 -4.49 24.82 13.92
C GLN A 490 -3.77 24.25 15.15
N SER A 491 -4.03 22.99 15.52
CA SER A 491 -3.37 22.32 16.65
C SER A 491 -1.82 22.41 16.65
N CYS A 492 -1.17 22.39 15.48
CA CYS A 492 0.27 22.61 15.35
C CYS A 492 0.70 24.07 15.63
N ARG A 493 -0.08 25.07 15.25
CA ARG A 493 0.14 26.48 15.65
C ARG A 493 -0.08 26.64 17.14
N ASP A 494 -1.20 26.13 17.65
CA ASP A 494 -1.59 26.22 19.05
C ASP A 494 -0.47 25.67 19.95
N MET A 495 0.00 24.45 19.64
CA MET A 495 1.14 23.81 20.31
C MET A 495 2.44 24.61 20.17
N SER A 496 2.70 25.22 19.02
CA SER A 496 3.89 26.07 18.81
C SER A 496 3.84 27.36 19.63
N THR A 497 2.66 27.98 19.76
CA THR A 497 2.42 29.15 20.60
C THR A 497 2.58 28.79 22.08
N GLN A 498 2.01 27.66 22.51
CA GLN A 498 2.20 27.13 23.87
C GLN A 498 3.68 26.88 24.20
N VAL A 499 4.43 26.20 23.32
CA VAL A 499 5.88 25.98 23.50
C VAL A 499 6.66 27.30 23.51
N LYS A 500 6.33 28.26 22.64
CA LYS A 500 6.95 29.60 22.61
C LYS A 500 6.74 30.35 23.94
N THR A 501 5.54 30.30 24.50
CA THR A 501 5.23 30.96 25.79
C THR A 501 5.89 30.22 26.95
N LEU A 502 5.84 28.89 27.02
CA LEU A 502 6.51 28.13 28.08
C LEU A 502 8.04 28.31 28.06
N LEU A 503 8.65 28.44 26.88
CA LEU A 503 10.09 28.77 26.77
C LEU A 503 10.40 30.19 27.24
N ARG A 504 9.53 31.18 26.94
CA ARG A 504 9.66 32.55 27.47
C ARG A 504 9.60 32.54 29.01
N GLU A 505 8.62 31.87 29.60
CA GLU A 505 8.45 31.82 31.05
C GLU A 505 9.57 31.05 31.76
N LEU A 506 10.07 29.95 31.18
CA LEU A 506 11.24 29.22 31.70
C LEU A 506 12.51 30.10 31.71
N GLU A 507 12.67 30.96 30.71
CA GLU A 507 13.85 31.81 30.56
C GLU A 507 13.75 33.07 31.45
N ILE A 508 12.55 33.62 31.64
CA ILE A 508 12.26 34.61 32.69
C ILE A 508 12.54 34.01 34.09
N ALA A 509 12.09 32.77 34.35
CA ALA A 509 12.32 32.08 35.63
C ALA A 509 13.80 31.74 35.89
N ARG A 510 14.66 31.71 34.86
CA ARG A 510 16.13 31.63 34.98
C ARG A 510 16.79 32.97 35.30
N GLY A 511 16.04 34.07 35.31
CA GLY A 511 16.55 35.43 35.52
C GLY A 511 17.03 36.13 34.25
N THR A 512 16.84 35.53 33.07
CA THR A 512 17.19 36.15 31.79
C THR A 512 16.12 37.19 31.43
N VAL A 513 16.49 38.47 31.45
CA VAL A 513 15.58 39.57 31.10
C VAL A 513 15.33 39.60 29.59
N ILE A 514 14.35 38.84 29.13
CA ILE A 514 13.78 38.98 27.79
C ILE A 514 13.09 40.35 27.72
N ARG A 515 13.72 41.31 27.03
CA ARG A 515 13.02 42.49 26.53
C ARG A 515 12.00 42.03 25.49
N SER A 516 10.70 42.14 25.82
CA SER A 516 9.66 42.14 24.79
C SER A 516 9.83 43.41 23.96
N GLU A 517 10.34 43.26 22.73
CA GLU A 517 10.16 44.29 21.70
C GLU A 517 8.67 44.40 21.37
N GLU A 518 8.22 45.61 21.07
CA GLU A 518 6.80 45.91 20.88
C GLU A 518 6.27 45.29 19.59
N SER A 519 5.24 44.45 19.71
CA SER A 519 4.46 43.93 18.60
C SER A 519 3.00 43.77 19.06
N ASP A 520 2.16 44.65 18.53
CA ASP A 520 0.77 44.38 18.17
C ASP A 520 -0.18 43.95 19.30
N ARG A 521 -0.24 44.75 20.37
CA ARG A 521 -1.54 45.07 20.96
C ARG A 521 -2.21 46.15 20.11
N PRO A 522 -3.36 45.90 19.46
CA PRO A 522 -4.17 46.97 18.89
C PRO A 522 -4.83 47.74 20.04
N ASP A 523 -4.39 48.98 20.28
CA ASP A 523 -4.93 49.80 21.37
C ASP A 523 -6.40 50.18 21.12
N SER A 524 -7.25 49.83 22.09
CA SER A 524 -8.69 50.13 22.08
C SER A 524 -9.01 51.60 22.37
N SER A 525 -8.55 52.53 21.52
CA SER A 525 -8.91 53.95 21.64
C SER A 525 -8.89 54.74 20.32
N SER A 526 -9.97 54.65 19.54
CA SER A 526 -10.33 55.70 18.58
C SER A 526 -11.85 55.82 18.39
N ASN A 527 -12.50 56.64 19.22
CA ASN A 527 -13.85 57.13 18.92
C ASN A 527 -13.77 58.11 17.74
N GLY A 528 -13.95 57.59 16.53
CA GLY A 528 -13.89 58.34 15.27
C GLY A 528 -15.22 58.27 14.53
N ASP A 529 -16.04 59.31 14.70
CA ASP A 529 -17.35 59.48 14.05
C ASP A 529 -17.29 59.28 12.52
N ARG A 530 -18.14 58.39 12.00
CA ARG A 530 -18.58 58.41 10.60
C ARG A 530 -19.89 57.65 10.39
N LEU A 531 -20.81 58.31 9.70
CA LEU A 531 -22.17 57.87 9.44
C LEU A 531 -22.28 56.87 8.29
N ALA A 532 -23.28 55.98 8.39
CA ALA A 532 -23.98 55.24 7.34
C ALA A 532 -23.16 54.45 6.27
N ASP A 533 -23.24 53.12 6.34
CA ASP A 533 -23.84 52.32 5.25
C ASP A 533 -24.34 50.95 5.77
N GLU A 534 -25.33 50.35 5.10
CA GLU A 534 -26.17 49.26 5.62
C GLU A 534 -25.73 47.86 5.09
N SER A 535 -24.45 47.51 5.28
CA SER A 535 -23.85 46.21 4.88
C SER A 535 -23.29 45.39 6.05
N LEU A 536 -23.96 45.48 7.20
CA LEU A 536 -23.52 44.89 8.46
C LEU A 536 -23.90 43.41 8.63
N ASP A 537 -23.01 42.52 8.22
CA ASP A 537 -22.91 41.19 8.86
C ASP A 537 -21.49 40.61 8.77
N SER A 538 -21.03 40.27 7.57
CA SER A 538 -19.82 39.44 7.36
C SER A 538 -18.53 40.02 7.94
N ARG A 539 -18.38 41.35 8.03
CA ARG A 539 -17.21 41.99 8.68
C ARG A 539 -17.26 41.85 10.21
N LYS A 540 -18.40 42.15 10.85
CA LYS A 540 -18.55 41.98 12.31
C LYS A 540 -18.41 40.51 12.73
N LEU A 541 -18.85 39.58 11.89
CA LEU A 541 -18.64 38.15 12.11
C LEU A 541 -17.15 37.76 11.98
N LEU A 542 -16.43 38.32 10.99
CA LEU A 542 -15.00 38.10 10.86
C LEU A 542 -14.21 38.70 12.04
N ASP A 543 -14.53 39.93 12.46
CA ASP A 543 -13.89 40.60 13.58
C ASP A 543 -14.14 39.86 14.90
N THR A 544 -15.37 39.36 15.14
CA THR A 544 -15.67 38.54 16.33
C THR A 544 -15.04 37.14 16.25
N CYS A 545 -14.91 36.53 15.07
CA CYS A 545 -14.15 35.28 14.91
C CYS A 545 -12.63 35.47 15.11
N ILE A 546 -12.05 36.58 14.66
CA ILE A 546 -10.64 36.90 14.92
C ILE A 546 -10.42 37.15 16.40
N ALA A 547 -11.28 37.95 17.05
CA ALA A 547 -11.23 38.19 18.49
C ALA A 547 -11.44 36.90 19.31
N ALA A 548 -12.34 36.02 18.88
CA ALA A 548 -12.54 34.71 19.51
C ALA A 548 -11.29 33.83 19.38
N ASN A 549 -10.67 33.76 18.20
CA ASN A 549 -9.43 33.01 18.01
C ASN A 549 -8.29 33.56 18.88
N SER A 550 -8.07 34.88 18.95
CA SER A 550 -7.05 35.44 19.84
C SER A 550 -7.35 35.21 21.33
N VAL A 551 -8.63 35.25 21.73
CA VAL A 551 -9.03 34.93 23.11
C VAL A 551 -8.82 33.45 23.43
N ILE A 552 -9.03 32.54 22.47
CA ILE A 552 -8.71 31.11 22.59
C ILE A 552 -7.19 30.91 22.73
N ASP A 553 -6.40 31.54 21.85
CA ASP A 553 -4.93 31.42 21.87
C ASP A 553 -4.34 31.91 23.22
N ASP A 554 -4.75 33.10 23.69
CA ASP A 554 -4.25 33.67 24.95
C ASP A 554 -4.76 32.92 26.20
N ASN A 555 -6.04 32.51 26.25
CA ASN A 555 -6.69 32.08 27.50
C ASN A 555 -6.95 30.57 27.61
N LEU A 556 -6.79 29.80 26.52
CA LEU A 556 -7.05 28.35 26.48
C LEU A 556 -5.85 27.55 25.93
N VAL A 557 -4.98 28.16 25.13
CA VAL A 557 -3.78 27.52 24.56
C VAL A 557 -2.53 27.83 25.38
N THR A 558 -2.30 29.09 25.78
CA THR A 558 -1.12 29.47 26.58
C THR A 558 -1.38 29.48 28.08
N PHE A 559 -0.41 28.98 28.87
CA PHE A 559 -0.35 29.10 30.33
C PHE A 559 1.10 29.32 30.77
N ALA A 560 1.29 30.11 31.83
CA ALA A 560 2.59 30.36 32.46
C ALA A 560 2.84 29.49 33.71
N SER A 561 1.78 28.94 34.32
CA SER A 561 1.91 28.11 35.53
C SER A 561 0.92 26.94 35.59
N PHE A 562 1.23 25.93 36.43
CA PHE A 562 0.33 24.81 36.68
C PHE A 562 -1.00 25.25 37.32
N SER A 563 -0.98 26.27 38.17
CA SER A 563 -2.19 26.85 38.80
C SER A 563 -3.11 27.49 37.75
N GLU A 564 -2.52 28.20 36.79
CA GLU A 564 -3.24 28.77 35.66
C GLU A 564 -3.81 27.71 34.73
N LEU A 565 -3.01 26.70 34.35
CA LEU A 565 -3.48 25.54 33.59
C LEU A 565 -4.64 24.81 34.31
N GLN A 566 -4.59 24.69 35.63
CA GLN A 566 -5.68 24.11 36.42
C GLN A 566 -6.94 24.99 36.37
N SER A 567 -6.81 26.32 36.45
CA SER A 567 -7.92 27.26 36.30
C SER A 567 -8.51 27.24 34.88
N GLN A 568 -7.68 27.18 33.84
CA GLN A 568 -8.10 27.06 32.44
C GLN A 568 -8.83 25.74 32.19
N ASN A 569 -8.31 24.60 32.67
CA ASN A 569 -9.01 23.31 32.60
C ASN A 569 -10.35 23.34 33.34
N GLN A 570 -10.45 24.02 34.48
CA GLN A 570 -11.71 24.15 35.21
C GLN A 570 -12.74 25.00 34.43
N LYS A 571 -12.30 26.07 33.75
CA LYS A 571 -13.15 26.86 32.84
C LYS A 571 -13.57 26.05 31.60
N LEU A 572 -12.64 25.33 30.98
CA LEU A 572 -12.90 24.41 29.85
C LEU A 572 -13.92 23.33 30.21
N LEU A 573 -13.84 22.74 31.40
CA LEU A 573 -14.81 21.75 31.88
C LEU A 573 -16.22 22.34 32.14
N LEU A 574 -16.33 23.64 32.41
CA LEU A 574 -17.62 24.33 32.50
C LEU A 574 -18.17 24.61 31.10
N VAL A 575 -17.36 25.20 30.21
CA VAL A 575 -17.76 25.49 28.82
C VAL A 575 -18.08 24.21 28.03
N ALA A 576 -17.36 23.11 28.26
CA ALA A 576 -17.65 21.82 27.62
C ALA A 576 -18.96 21.18 28.11
N ARG A 577 -19.36 21.41 29.37
CA ARG A 577 -20.67 20.98 29.89
C ARG A 577 -21.81 21.84 29.37
N ASP A 578 -21.60 23.15 29.29
CA ASP A 578 -22.56 24.10 28.73
C ASP A 578 -22.78 23.83 27.22
N LEU A 579 -21.71 23.62 26.46
CA LEU A 579 -21.77 23.20 25.06
C LEU A 579 -22.42 21.81 24.89
N ALA A 580 -22.20 20.87 25.82
CA ALA A 580 -22.89 19.57 25.77
C ALA A 580 -24.41 19.73 25.99
N SER A 581 -24.83 20.55 26.96
CA SER A 581 -26.25 20.88 27.18
C SER A 581 -26.85 21.56 25.95
N GLN A 582 -26.16 22.53 25.35
CA GLN A 582 -26.61 23.23 24.13
C GLN A 582 -26.64 22.34 22.88
N LEU A 583 -25.90 21.22 22.87
CA LEU A 583 -25.95 20.21 21.83
C LEU A 583 -27.12 19.24 22.07
N GLU A 584 -27.34 18.79 23.30
CA GLU A 584 -28.48 17.94 23.69
C GLU A 584 -29.83 18.68 23.46
N ASP A 585 -29.90 19.96 23.85
CA ASP A 585 -31.01 20.85 23.52
C ASP A 585 -31.22 20.94 22.00
N ARG A 586 -30.15 21.11 21.21
CA ARG A 586 -30.26 21.20 19.75
C ARG A 586 -30.68 19.90 19.08
N GLU A 587 -30.11 18.77 19.48
CA GLU A 587 -30.49 17.44 18.98
C GLU A 587 -31.98 17.17 19.26
N SER A 588 -32.50 17.59 20.43
CA SER A 588 -33.94 17.53 20.71
C SER A 588 -34.77 18.43 19.79
N THR A 589 -34.31 19.65 19.45
CA THR A 589 -35.01 20.52 18.51
C THR A 589 -34.95 20.03 17.07
N ASP A 590 -33.84 19.44 16.65
CA ASP A 590 -33.69 18.84 15.32
C ASP A 590 -34.52 17.55 15.20
N GLU A 591 -34.64 16.75 16.26
CA GLU A 591 -35.58 15.61 16.32
C GLU A 591 -37.04 16.10 16.24
N HIS A 592 -37.42 17.16 16.96
CA HIS A 592 -38.75 17.76 16.84
C HIS A 592 -39.02 18.31 15.43
N LEU A 593 -38.04 18.93 14.79
CA LEU A 593 -38.14 19.40 13.40
C LEU A 593 -38.24 18.24 12.40
N ALA A 594 -37.44 17.17 12.57
CA ALA A 594 -37.49 15.98 11.72
C ALA A 594 -38.85 15.28 11.82
N ASN A 595 -39.37 15.09 13.03
CA ASN A 595 -40.72 14.56 13.26
C ASN A 595 -41.79 15.45 12.61
N ARG A 596 -41.66 16.78 12.68
CA ARG A 596 -42.59 17.70 12.04
C ARG A 596 -42.49 17.68 10.51
N VAL A 597 -41.31 17.49 9.93
CA VAL A 597 -41.14 17.29 8.49
C VAL A 597 -41.76 15.96 8.04
N ALA A 598 -41.60 14.89 8.81
CA ALA A 598 -42.24 13.60 8.54
C ALA A 598 -43.77 13.69 8.59
N GLU A 599 -44.35 14.37 9.58
CA GLU A 599 -45.79 14.66 9.62
C GLU A 599 -46.28 15.41 8.37
N LEU A 600 -45.50 16.41 7.91
CA LEU A 600 -45.86 17.24 6.77
C LEU A 600 -45.73 16.47 5.46
N SER A 601 -44.71 15.61 5.30
CA SER A 601 -44.60 14.68 4.17
C SER A 601 -45.82 13.77 4.13
N ALA A 602 -46.13 13.06 5.22
CA ALA A 602 -47.27 12.13 5.25
C ALA A 602 -48.61 12.81 4.91
N LYS A 603 -48.79 14.09 5.26
CA LYS A 603 -49.95 14.91 4.87
C LYS A 603 -49.93 15.29 3.38
N VAL A 604 -48.78 15.65 2.83
CA VAL A 604 -48.60 15.90 1.38
C VAL A 604 -48.83 14.62 0.57
N ASP A 605 -48.29 13.49 1.02
CA ASP A 605 -48.43 12.17 0.39
C ASP A 605 -49.91 11.75 0.36
N ALA A 606 -50.63 11.87 1.49
CA ALA A 606 -52.07 11.60 1.57
C ALA A 606 -52.90 12.49 0.63
N LEU A 607 -52.68 13.81 0.65
CA LEU A 607 -53.35 14.77 -0.23
C LEU A 607 -53.01 14.51 -1.72
N SER A 608 -51.79 14.06 -2.04
CA SER A 608 -51.42 13.66 -3.40
C SER A 608 -52.16 12.40 -3.84
N GLY A 609 -52.40 11.45 -2.92
CA GLY A 609 -53.22 10.27 -3.13
C GLY A 609 -54.67 10.64 -3.45
N GLU A 610 -55.28 11.52 -2.63
CA GLU A 610 -56.64 12.03 -2.86
C GLU A 610 -56.75 12.76 -4.22
N VAL A 611 -55.79 13.61 -4.57
CA VAL A 611 -55.73 14.28 -5.88
C VAL A 611 -55.59 13.28 -7.03
N ASN A 612 -54.84 12.18 -6.87
CA ASN A 612 -54.70 11.15 -7.88
C ASN A 612 -55.97 10.31 -8.03
N VAL A 613 -56.68 9.98 -6.95
CA VAL A 613 -58.01 9.35 -7.00
C VAL A 613 -59.02 10.25 -7.71
N ALA A 614 -59.04 11.55 -7.39
CA ALA A 614 -59.90 12.52 -8.05
C ALA A 614 -59.58 12.65 -9.57
N ARG A 615 -58.30 12.57 -9.95
CA ARG A 615 -57.86 12.55 -11.36
C ARG A 615 -58.29 11.28 -12.10
N LEU A 616 -58.28 10.12 -11.44
CA LEU A 616 -58.74 8.86 -12.02
C LEU A 616 -60.27 8.88 -12.23
N ALA A 617 -61.05 9.25 -11.22
CA ALA A 617 -62.50 9.41 -11.34
C ALA A 617 -62.88 10.44 -12.44
N ALA A 618 -62.14 11.55 -12.55
CA ALA A 618 -62.33 12.53 -13.61
C ALA A 618 -61.93 12.03 -15.02
N LYS A 619 -61.05 11.02 -15.11
CA LYS A 619 -60.71 10.34 -16.37
C LYS A 619 -61.78 9.31 -16.76
N GLU A 620 -62.30 8.58 -15.78
CA GLU A 620 -63.38 7.61 -15.96
C GLU A 620 -64.66 8.31 -16.43
N ALA A 621 -65.10 9.36 -15.73
CA ALA A 621 -66.26 10.16 -16.13
C ALA A 621 -66.13 10.80 -17.53
N ARG A 622 -64.90 11.15 -17.96
CA ARG A 622 -64.64 11.58 -19.35
C ARG A 622 -64.80 10.43 -20.35
N SER A 623 -64.34 9.24 -20.02
CA SER A 623 -64.50 8.06 -20.89
C SER A 623 -65.97 7.61 -20.99
N GLU A 624 -66.75 7.77 -19.92
CA GLU A 624 -68.20 7.56 -19.94
C GLU A 624 -68.91 8.62 -20.81
N ALA A 625 -68.51 9.89 -20.71
CA ALA A 625 -69.02 10.95 -21.59
C ALA A 625 -68.66 10.69 -23.07
N ASP A 626 -67.44 10.25 -23.38
CA ASP A 626 -67.03 9.85 -24.73
C ASP A 626 -67.88 8.66 -25.25
N LEU A 627 -68.21 7.70 -24.40
CA LEU A 627 -69.11 6.59 -24.76
C LEU A 627 -70.54 7.07 -25.00
N ALA A 628 -71.07 7.97 -24.17
CA ALA A 628 -72.38 8.58 -24.36
C ALA A 628 -72.44 9.42 -25.67
N ILE A 629 -71.37 10.14 -26.02
CA ILE A 629 -71.24 10.85 -27.30
C ILE A 629 -71.23 9.85 -28.47
N ARG A 630 -70.44 8.77 -28.39
CA ARG A 630 -70.42 7.72 -29.44
C ARG A 630 -71.78 7.04 -29.62
N GLN A 631 -72.52 6.81 -28.53
CA GLN A 631 -73.88 6.29 -28.56
C GLN A 631 -74.85 7.28 -29.19
N ARG A 632 -74.87 8.54 -28.75
CA ARG A 632 -75.64 9.64 -29.37
C ARG A 632 -75.40 9.69 -30.87
N ASP A 633 -74.14 9.71 -31.29
CA ASP A 633 -73.74 9.81 -32.70
C ASP A 633 -74.13 8.55 -33.49
N ALA A 634 -74.17 7.38 -32.84
CA ALA A 634 -74.65 6.14 -33.46
C ALA A 634 -76.17 6.17 -33.65
N TYR A 635 -76.94 6.61 -32.65
CA TYR A 635 -78.38 6.80 -32.79
C TYR A 635 -78.71 7.88 -33.82
N GLN A 636 -77.97 8.99 -33.86
CA GLN A 636 -78.11 10.02 -34.88
C GLN A 636 -77.87 9.46 -36.28
N ARG A 637 -76.77 8.71 -36.51
CA ARG A 637 -76.49 8.04 -37.79
C ARG A 637 -77.53 6.98 -38.17
N VAL A 638 -78.24 6.39 -37.22
CA VAL A 638 -79.38 5.48 -37.47
C VAL A 638 -80.63 6.27 -37.88
N LEU A 639 -80.96 7.35 -37.17
CA LEU A 639 -82.08 8.24 -37.51
C LEU A 639 -81.90 8.88 -38.89
N GLU A 640 -80.70 9.36 -39.21
CA GLU A 640 -80.30 9.87 -40.53
C GLU A 640 -80.50 8.81 -41.62
N ARG A 641 -80.05 7.55 -41.40
CA ARG A 641 -80.27 6.43 -42.34
C ARG A 641 -81.73 6.09 -42.57
N HIS A 642 -82.60 6.32 -41.57
CA HIS A 642 -84.04 6.12 -41.70
C HIS A 642 -84.79 7.38 -42.16
N SER A 643 -84.08 8.44 -42.56
CA SER A 643 -84.66 9.73 -43.01
C SER A 643 -85.54 10.43 -41.96
N ILE A 644 -85.34 10.14 -40.67
CA ILE A 644 -86.05 10.76 -39.55
C ILE A 644 -85.29 12.02 -39.13
N SER A 645 -85.69 13.17 -39.66
CA SER A 645 -85.05 14.46 -39.36
C SER A 645 -85.21 14.85 -37.88
N PRO A 646 -84.12 15.03 -37.11
CA PRO A 646 -84.18 15.37 -35.68
C PRO A 646 -84.44 16.87 -35.46
N SER A 647 -85.61 17.35 -35.89
CA SER A 647 -86.04 18.75 -35.76
C SER A 647 -86.57 19.09 -34.35
N LEU A 648 -85.76 18.87 -33.32
CA LEU A 648 -86.02 19.29 -31.93
C LEU A 648 -84.75 19.88 -31.29
N ALA A 649 -84.19 20.92 -31.93
CA ALA A 649 -83.13 21.76 -31.36
C ALA A 649 -83.68 22.97 -30.58
N ASP A 650 -84.98 22.97 -30.29
CA ASP A 650 -85.74 24.07 -29.67
C ASP A 650 -86.61 23.52 -28.52
N VAL A 651 -87.11 24.41 -27.64
CA VAL A 651 -87.92 24.17 -26.42
C VAL A 651 -87.19 24.08 -25.07
N PHE A 652 -86.12 23.29 -24.89
CA PHE A 652 -85.50 23.10 -23.55
C PHE A 652 -84.17 23.85 -23.32
N SER A 653 -84.27 25.17 -23.18
CA SER A 653 -83.22 26.03 -22.60
C SER A 653 -83.80 27.21 -21.84
N SER A 654 -84.58 26.94 -20.78
CA SER A 654 -84.84 27.87 -19.66
C SER A 654 -85.61 27.18 -18.52
N ALA A 655 -84.93 26.78 -17.44
CA ALA A 655 -85.55 26.48 -16.14
C ALA A 655 -84.50 26.54 -15.01
N LEU A 656 -84.92 27.17 -13.92
CA LEU A 656 -84.19 27.63 -12.72
C LEU A 656 -83.22 26.66 -12.01
N GLU A 657 -82.12 27.26 -11.54
CA GLU A 657 -81.69 27.39 -10.13
C GLU A 657 -81.99 26.27 -9.10
N GLU A 658 -80.88 25.77 -8.54
CA GLU A 658 -80.56 25.69 -7.10
C GLU A 658 -81.29 24.71 -6.14
N SER A 659 -80.43 24.04 -5.34
CA SER A 659 -80.62 23.68 -3.91
C SER A 659 -80.94 22.23 -3.50
N VAL A 660 -80.36 21.87 -2.36
CA VAL A 660 -80.53 20.71 -1.46
C VAL A 660 -80.40 19.27 -2.02
N GLY A 661 -79.53 18.47 -1.40
CA GLY A 661 -79.61 16.99 -1.41
C GLY A 661 -80.30 16.46 -0.13
N PRO A 662 -79.91 15.30 0.45
CA PRO A 662 -79.02 14.26 -0.07
C PRO A 662 -79.50 12.80 0.21
N ARG A 663 -78.70 11.82 -0.25
CA ARG A 663 -78.54 10.43 0.27
C ARG A 663 -79.67 9.37 0.07
N HIS A 664 -79.18 8.13 -0.13
CA HIS A 664 -79.83 6.81 0.09
C HIS A 664 -81.03 6.46 -0.83
N SER A 665 -81.30 5.18 -1.17
CA SER A 665 -80.53 3.92 -1.13
C SER A 665 -81.34 2.80 -1.84
N LEU A 666 -80.70 1.65 -2.15
CA LEU A 666 -81.35 0.39 -2.62
C LEU A 666 -82.02 0.50 -4.02
N SER A 667 -82.44 -0.58 -4.69
CA SER A 667 -81.87 -1.93 -4.85
C SER A 667 -82.63 -2.67 -5.95
N THR A 668 -81.94 -3.01 -7.04
CA THR A 668 -81.95 -4.33 -7.70
C THR A 668 -83.27 -5.15 -7.71
N TYR A 669 -83.95 -5.14 -8.87
CA TYR A 669 -84.77 -6.22 -9.49
C TYR A 669 -85.82 -6.98 -8.67
N ASP A 670 -87.07 -6.99 -9.18
CA ASP A 670 -87.78 -8.24 -9.50
C ASP A 670 -88.88 -8.03 -10.56
N ASN A 671 -89.36 -9.12 -11.20
CA ASN A 671 -90.30 -9.19 -12.34
C ASN A 671 -89.70 -8.76 -13.71
N PHE A 672 -90.13 -9.31 -14.87
CA PHE A 672 -91.35 -10.08 -15.18
C PHE A 672 -91.06 -11.16 -16.25
N SER A 673 -91.75 -12.30 -16.19
CA SER A 673 -91.72 -13.36 -17.21
C SER A 673 -93.10 -13.50 -17.87
N LEU A 674 -93.20 -13.95 -19.14
CA LEU A 674 -94.27 -14.86 -19.64
C LEU A 674 -94.27 -15.11 -21.17
N ILE A 675 -94.79 -16.29 -21.54
CA ILE A 675 -95.38 -16.73 -22.82
C ILE A 675 -94.45 -16.89 -24.05
N ALA A 676 -94.15 -18.16 -24.37
CA ALA A 676 -94.21 -18.71 -25.72
C ALA A 676 -94.33 -20.25 -25.69
N ASN A 677 -95.47 -20.82 -26.07
CA ASN A 677 -95.62 -22.25 -26.42
C ASN A 677 -97.05 -22.58 -26.89
N ARG A 678 -97.24 -23.16 -28.10
CA ARG A 678 -98.27 -24.21 -28.35
C ARG A 678 -98.15 -24.96 -29.69
N ASP A 679 -98.08 -26.30 -29.59
CA ASP A 679 -98.65 -27.42 -30.39
C ASP A 679 -98.98 -27.21 -31.91
N SER A 680 -98.49 -28.02 -32.86
CA SER A 680 -98.91 -29.40 -33.28
C SER A 680 -100.24 -29.48 -34.12
N SER A 681 -100.52 -30.43 -35.03
CA SER A 681 -99.84 -31.69 -35.41
C SER A 681 -100.23 -32.28 -36.80
N ILE A 682 -99.28 -32.95 -37.48
CA ILE A 682 -99.37 -34.31 -38.10
C ILE A 682 -100.22 -34.62 -39.38
N ASN A 683 -99.60 -35.45 -40.25
CA ASN A 683 -100.10 -36.47 -41.23
C ASN A 683 -100.23 -36.25 -42.76
N THR A 684 -99.17 -36.68 -43.49
CA THR A 684 -99.12 -37.90 -44.35
C THR A 684 -100.13 -38.13 -45.49
N SER A 685 -99.66 -38.12 -46.75
CA SER A 685 -99.46 -39.34 -47.57
C SER A 685 -98.71 -39.05 -48.90
N MET A 686 -98.27 -40.10 -49.61
CA MET A 686 -97.49 -40.03 -50.85
C MET A 686 -98.36 -39.91 -52.13
N ASN A 687 -97.90 -39.16 -53.13
CA ASN A 687 -97.44 -39.80 -54.37
C ASN A 687 -96.61 -38.88 -55.29
N VAL A 688 -95.81 -39.50 -56.17
CA VAL A 688 -94.83 -38.83 -57.05
C VAL A 688 -95.40 -38.63 -58.47
N THR A 689 -95.20 -37.45 -59.07
CA THR A 689 -94.89 -37.28 -60.50
C THR A 689 -94.17 -35.94 -60.72
N THR A 690 -93.17 -35.96 -61.61
CA THR A 690 -92.30 -34.82 -61.95
C THR A 690 -92.98 -33.75 -62.80
N LEU A 691 -92.68 -32.45 -62.56
CA LEU A 691 -92.17 -31.51 -63.59
C LEU A 691 -92.03 -30.06 -63.06
N GLN A 692 -90.80 -29.54 -63.08
CA GLN A 692 -90.34 -28.17 -63.42
C GLN A 692 -89.13 -27.74 -62.58
N SER A 693 -87.95 -27.70 -63.22
CA SER A 693 -86.69 -27.24 -62.62
C SER A 693 -86.65 -25.71 -62.55
N SER A 694 -86.73 -25.18 -61.33
CA SER A 694 -86.50 -23.75 -61.06
C SER A 694 -85.03 -23.38 -61.29
N PRO A 695 -84.71 -22.18 -61.82
CA PRO A 695 -83.32 -21.70 -61.94
C PRO A 695 -82.61 -21.51 -60.58
N ALA A 696 -83.32 -21.65 -59.46
CA ALA A 696 -82.70 -21.76 -58.13
C ALA A 696 -81.99 -23.10 -57.90
N VAL A 697 -82.46 -24.20 -58.52
CA VAL A 697 -81.89 -25.55 -58.31
C VAL A 697 -80.55 -25.69 -59.02
N SER A 698 -80.46 -25.32 -60.31
CA SER A 698 -79.19 -25.31 -61.05
C SER A 698 -78.12 -24.48 -60.33
N LYS A 699 -78.50 -23.29 -59.82
CA LYS A 699 -77.58 -22.43 -59.05
C LYS A 699 -77.17 -23.02 -57.69
N LEU A 700 -78.01 -23.85 -57.07
CA LEU A 700 -77.65 -24.59 -55.86
C LEU A 700 -76.72 -25.77 -56.18
N GLU A 701 -76.93 -26.48 -57.28
CA GLU A 701 -76.06 -27.56 -57.76
C GLU A 701 -74.69 -27.01 -58.21
N GLU A 702 -74.67 -25.90 -58.95
CA GLU A 702 -73.47 -25.14 -59.32
C GLU A 702 -72.72 -24.63 -58.09
N SER A 703 -73.43 -24.06 -57.10
CA SER A 703 -72.85 -23.59 -55.83
C SER A 703 -72.27 -24.73 -54.99
N LEU A 704 -72.96 -25.88 -54.93
CA LEU A 704 -72.44 -27.09 -54.26
C LEU A 704 -71.22 -27.67 -54.99
N CYS A 705 -71.19 -27.64 -56.32
CA CYS A 705 -70.02 -28.07 -57.09
C CYS A 705 -68.84 -27.10 -56.93
N SER A 706 -69.07 -25.79 -56.89
CA SER A 706 -68.05 -24.79 -56.53
C SER A 706 -67.51 -25.09 -55.14
N LEU A 707 -68.38 -25.14 -54.13
CA LEU A 707 -68.00 -25.37 -52.74
C LEU A 707 -67.25 -26.70 -52.55
N HIS A 708 -67.57 -27.74 -53.33
CA HIS A 708 -66.83 -29.01 -53.32
C HIS A 708 -65.43 -28.86 -53.94
N SER A 709 -65.30 -28.13 -55.04
CA SER A 709 -64.01 -27.75 -55.63
C SER A 709 -63.17 -26.90 -54.66
N ASP A 710 -63.79 -25.94 -53.99
CA ASP A 710 -63.16 -25.04 -53.03
C ASP A 710 -62.67 -25.82 -51.79
N PHE A 711 -63.47 -26.78 -51.29
CA PHE A 711 -63.04 -27.71 -50.24
C PHE A 711 -61.90 -28.64 -50.67
N GLN A 712 -61.86 -29.05 -51.94
CA GLN A 712 -60.77 -29.87 -52.47
C GLN A 712 -59.48 -29.05 -52.63
N GLN A 713 -59.56 -27.82 -53.16
CA GLN A 713 -58.44 -26.88 -53.18
C GLN A 713 -57.93 -26.60 -51.76
N TYR A 714 -58.82 -26.29 -50.81
CA TYR A 714 -58.43 -26.09 -49.40
C TYR A 714 -57.72 -27.31 -48.79
N ARG A 715 -58.13 -28.55 -49.12
CA ARG A 715 -57.41 -29.76 -48.70
C ARG A 715 -56.01 -29.85 -49.32
N GLU A 716 -55.87 -29.52 -50.60
CA GLU A 716 -54.57 -29.55 -51.27
C GLU A 716 -53.64 -28.42 -50.81
N GLU A 717 -54.14 -27.21 -50.64
CA GLU A 717 -53.39 -26.07 -50.09
C GLU A 717 -52.99 -26.31 -48.66
N LYS A 718 -53.87 -26.89 -47.84
CA LYS A 718 -53.51 -27.34 -46.50
C LYS A 718 -52.42 -28.40 -46.53
N ALA A 719 -52.52 -29.42 -47.38
CA ALA A 719 -51.48 -30.44 -47.51
C ALA A 719 -50.12 -29.85 -47.96
N LYS A 720 -50.14 -28.88 -48.87
CA LYS A 720 -48.94 -28.13 -49.32
C LYS A 720 -48.37 -27.26 -48.17
N THR A 721 -49.22 -26.62 -47.38
CA THR A 721 -48.84 -25.78 -46.24
C THR A 721 -48.24 -26.61 -45.10
N ASP A 722 -48.90 -27.71 -44.74
CA ASP A 722 -48.44 -28.66 -43.73
C ASP A 722 -47.09 -29.27 -44.16
N ALA A 723 -46.90 -29.59 -45.45
CA ALA A 723 -45.63 -30.07 -46.01
C ALA A 723 -44.48 -29.06 -45.89
N VAL A 724 -44.71 -27.77 -46.24
CA VAL A 724 -43.72 -26.70 -46.07
C VAL A 724 -43.40 -26.46 -44.58
N TYR A 725 -44.39 -26.61 -43.69
CA TYR A 725 -44.17 -26.59 -42.25
C TYR A 725 -43.29 -27.75 -41.77
N THR A 726 -43.48 -28.97 -42.29
CA THR A 726 -42.58 -30.10 -41.98
C THR A 726 -41.17 -29.88 -42.51
N GLU A 727 -41.01 -29.41 -43.75
CA GLU A 727 -39.68 -29.19 -44.36
C GLU A 727 -38.89 -28.09 -43.63
N THR A 728 -39.56 -27.00 -43.20
CA THR A 728 -38.91 -25.94 -42.41
C THR A 728 -38.54 -26.40 -41.00
N VAL A 729 -39.40 -27.20 -40.34
CA VAL A 729 -39.06 -27.82 -39.04
C VAL A 729 -37.91 -28.82 -39.17
N GLU A 730 -37.80 -29.55 -40.28
CA GLU A 730 -36.68 -30.46 -40.54
C GLU A 730 -35.36 -29.73 -40.83
N LYS A 731 -35.39 -28.62 -41.60
CA LYS A 731 -34.22 -27.75 -41.79
C LYS A 731 -33.71 -27.16 -40.48
N LEU A 732 -34.60 -26.59 -39.66
CA LEU A 732 -34.24 -26.06 -38.34
C LEU A 732 -33.68 -27.14 -37.40
N ARG A 733 -34.17 -28.39 -37.49
CA ARG A 733 -33.59 -29.53 -36.76
C ARG A 733 -32.20 -29.92 -37.28
N ALA A 734 -31.98 -29.89 -38.59
CA ALA A 734 -30.67 -30.15 -39.18
C ALA A 734 -29.65 -29.08 -38.77
N GLU A 735 -29.98 -27.79 -38.93
CA GLU A 735 -29.17 -26.65 -38.51
C GLU A 735 -28.84 -26.69 -37.00
N ALA A 736 -29.84 -26.99 -36.15
CA ALA A 736 -29.64 -27.17 -34.72
C ALA A 736 -28.86 -28.45 -34.34
N SER A 737 -28.65 -29.39 -35.26
CA SER A 737 -27.75 -30.53 -35.07
C SER A 737 -26.32 -30.18 -35.49
N GLU A 738 -26.15 -29.48 -36.61
CA GLU A 738 -24.84 -29.02 -37.11
C GLU A 738 -24.21 -27.99 -36.17
N ALA A 739 -25.01 -27.04 -35.64
CA ALA A 739 -24.57 -26.08 -34.64
C ALA A 739 -24.11 -26.75 -33.33
N ARG A 740 -24.73 -27.87 -32.91
CA ARG A 740 -24.27 -28.67 -31.77
C ARG A 740 -22.93 -29.35 -32.06
N VAL A 741 -22.76 -29.93 -33.25
CA VAL A 741 -21.49 -30.56 -33.66
C VAL A 741 -20.37 -29.53 -33.78
N LEU A 742 -20.65 -28.33 -34.31
CA LEU A 742 -19.69 -27.23 -34.35
C LEU A 742 -19.28 -26.75 -32.95
N ASN A 743 -20.23 -26.53 -32.04
CA ASN A 743 -19.92 -26.18 -30.65
C ASN A 743 -19.10 -27.26 -29.94
N GLN A 744 -19.45 -28.54 -30.10
CA GLN A 744 -18.68 -29.65 -29.52
C GLN A 744 -17.25 -29.73 -30.09
N LYS A 745 -17.08 -29.41 -31.38
CA LYS A 745 -15.77 -29.37 -32.04
C LYS A 745 -14.93 -28.16 -31.60
N LEU A 746 -15.54 -26.99 -31.42
CA LEU A 746 -14.86 -25.81 -30.89
C LEU A 746 -14.44 -26.02 -29.44
N ALA A 747 -15.36 -26.50 -28.58
CA ALA A 747 -15.07 -26.82 -27.19
C ALA A 747 -13.94 -27.86 -27.04
N SER A 748 -13.90 -28.90 -27.91
CA SER A 748 -12.79 -29.87 -27.88
C SER A 748 -11.46 -29.27 -28.37
N GLN A 749 -11.48 -28.33 -29.32
CA GLN A 749 -10.28 -27.62 -29.76
C GLN A 749 -9.77 -26.63 -28.71
N GLU A 750 -10.65 -26.00 -27.94
CA GLU A 750 -10.28 -25.13 -26.82
C GLU A 750 -9.76 -25.93 -25.63
N ALA A 751 -10.38 -27.07 -25.30
CA ALA A 751 -9.90 -28.01 -24.28
C ALA A 751 -8.50 -28.58 -24.62
N ALA A 752 -8.23 -28.85 -25.91
CA ALA A 752 -6.88 -29.23 -26.35
C ALA A 752 -5.88 -28.08 -26.15
N ARG A 753 -6.23 -26.86 -26.56
CA ARG A 753 -5.37 -25.66 -26.40
C ARG A 753 -5.10 -25.31 -24.94
N THR A 754 -6.04 -25.53 -24.01
CA THR A 754 -5.82 -25.30 -22.58
C THR A 754 -4.96 -26.40 -21.96
N ALA A 755 -5.14 -27.67 -22.37
CA ALA A 755 -4.25 -28.76 -21.99
C ALA A 755 -2.80 -28.52 -22.47
N ASP A 756 -2.60 -28.13 -23.73
CA ASP A 756 -1.28 -27.79 -24.29
C ASP A 756 -0.61 -26.67 -23.45
N ARG A 757 -1.35 -25.59 -23.17
CA ARG A 757 -0.88 -24.47 -22.32
C ARG A 757 -0.52 -24.90 -20.91
N LEU A 758 -1.29 -25.79 -20.29
CA LEU A 758 -0.99 -26.34 -18.97
C LEU A 758 0.29 -27.19 -19.00
N THR A 759 0.47 -28.06 -19.99
CA THR A 759 1.70 -28.87 -20.10
C THR A 759 2.95 -28.01 -20.34
N ALA A 760 2.83 -26.91 -21.08
CA ALA A 760 3.90 -25.93 -21.25
C ALA A 760 4.23 -25.21 -19.91
N ALA A 761 3.22 -24.71 -19.20
CA ALA A 761 3.41 -24.07 -17.89
C ALA A 761 3.99 -25.02 -16.84
N GLU A 762 3.62 -26.31 -16.86
CA GLU A 762 4.27 -27.33 -16.03
C GLU A 762 5.74 -27.55 -16.41
N ALA A 763 6.08 -27.53 -17.71
CA ALA A 763 7.46 -27.68 -18.18
C ALA A 763 8.33 -26.49 -17.74
N ASP A 764 7.83 -25.27 -17.86
CA ASP A 764 8.49 -24.05 -17.40
C ASP A 764 8.65 -24.03 -15.88
N SER A 765 7.60 -24.41 -15.12
CA SER A 765 7.67 -24.55 -13.67
C SER A 765 8.71 -25.59 -13.23
N ARG A 766 8.78 -26.75 -13.91
CA ARG A 766 9.83 -27.76 -13.71
C ARG A 766 11.22 -27.26 -14.10
N GLN A 767 11.35 -26.35 -15.07
CA GLN A 767 12.62 -25.74 -15.46
C GLN A 767 13.09 -24.73 -14.41
N LEU A 768 12.22 -23.81 -13.98
CA LEU A 768 12.48 -22.84 -12.93
C LEU A 768 12.84 -23.52 -11.61
N SER A 769 12.14 -24.60 -11.25
CA SER A 769 12.44 -25.42 -10.06
C SER A 769 13.88 -25.95 -10.09
N ARG A 770 14.34 -26.52 -11.21
CA ARG A 770 15.72 -27.00 -11.37
C ARG A 770 16.76 -25.88 -11.35
N GLN A 771 16.43 -24.70 -11.89
CA GLN A 771 17.31 -23.52 -11.80
C GLN A 771 17.43 -23.02 -10.35
N LEU A 772 16.35 -23.09 -9.56
CA LEU A 772 16.35 -22.80 -8.12
C LEU A 772 17.18 -23.82 -7.32
N GLU A 773 17.03 -25.11 -7.61
CA GLU A 773 17.85 -26.18 -7.02
C GLU A 773 19.35 -26.00 -7.35
N HIS A 774 19.69 -25.71 -8.61
CA HIS A 774 21.06 -25.44 -9.02
C HIS A 774 21.64 -24.18 -8.34
N SER A 775 20.83 -23.13 -8.19
CA SER A 775 21.23 -21.90 -7.48
C SER A 775 21.51 -22.17 -6.00
N ARG A 776 20.64 -22.94 -5.32
CA ARG A 776 20.86 -23.39 -3.93
C ARG A 776 22.07 -24.31 -3.78
N ALA A 777 22.33 -25.18 -4.76
CA ALA A 777 23.54 -26.01 -4.78
C ALA A 777 24.82 -25.16 -4.91
N ASN A 778 24.80 -24.10 -5.74
CA ASN A 778 25.92 -23.17 -5.83
C ASN A 778 26.09 -22.33 -4.55
N GLU A 779 25.00 -21.86 -3.92
CA GLU A 779 25.03 -21.13 -2.65
C GLU A 779 25.60 -21.99 -1.50
N THR A 780 25.18 -23.25 -1.40
CA THR A 780 25.71 -24.21 -0.41
C THR A 780 27.17 -24.57 -0.68
N ARG A 781 27.63 -24.60 -1.94
CA ARG A 781 29.05 -24.74 -2.27
C ARG A 781 29.86 -23.50 -1.86
N LEU A 782 29.37 -22.30 -2.18
CA LEU A 782 30.04 -21.03 -1.84
C LEU A 782 30.13 -20.80 -0.32
N THR A 783 29.12 -21.20 0.45
CA THR A 783 29.18 -21.13 1.93
C THR A 783 30.19 -22.12 2.51
N GLN A 784 30.32 -23.34 1.96
CA GLN A 784 31.37 -24.29 2.33
C GLN A 784 32.77 -23.78 1.94
N GLU A 785 32.93 -23.18 0.76
CA GLU A 785 34.18 -22.52 0.33
C GLU A 785 34.56 -21.40 1.30
N LEU A 786 33.63 -20.51 1.66
CA LEU A 786 33.85 -19.43 2.64
C LEU A 786 34.17 -19.96 4.05
N GLU A 787 33.54 -21.05 4.50
CA GLU A 787 33.92 -21.72 5.75
C GLU A 787 35.34 -22.29 5.70
N SER A 788 35.75 -22.87 4.57
CA SER A 788 37.11 -23.41 4.43
C SER A 788 38.17 -22.30 4.47
N LEU A 789 37.90 -21.17 3.83
CA LEU A 789 38.75 -19.98 3.86
C LEU A 789 38.82 -19.36 5.26
N ARG A 790 37.70 -19.31 6.00
CA ARG A 790 37.69 -18.90 7.42
C ARG A 790 38.54 -19.82 8.30
N LYS A 791 38.43 -21.14 8.12
CA LYS A 791 39.25 -22.14 8.85
C LYS A 791 40.74 -21.97 8.53
N GLN A 792 41.11 -21.72 7.27
CA GLN A 792 42.48 -21.41 6.86
C GLN A 792 42.99 -20.09 7.47
N ALA A 793 42.18 -19.03 7.46
CA ALA A 793 42.53 -17.74 8.06
C ALA A 793 42.83 -17.86 9.58
N VAL A 794 42.00 -18.61 10.32
CA VAL A 794 42.24 -18.87 11.75
C VAL A 794 43.53 -19.70 11.97
N MET A 795 43.84 -20.68 11.11
CA MET A 795 45.12 -21.38 11.21
C MET A 795 46.33 -20.48 10.89
N HIS A 796 46.20 -19.55 9.94
CA HIS A 796 47.24 -18.56 9.65
C HIS A 796 47.43 -17.59 10.82
N GLU A 797 46.35 -17.13 11.46
CA GLU A 797 46.40 -16.29 12.66
C GLU A 797 47.08 -17.01 13.83
N GLN A 798 46.72 -18.29 14.07
CA GLN A 798 47.39 -19.13 15.06
C GLN A 798 48.88 -19.33 14.76
N LEU A 799 49.25 -19.57 13.49
CA LEU A 799 50.65 -19.70 13.07
C LEU A 799 51.42 -18.39 13.24
N MET A 800 50.82 -17.24 12.90
CA MET A 800 51.41 -15.92 13.13
C MET A 800 51.62 -15.65 14.62
N HIS A 801 50.66 -16.02 15.48
CA HIS A 801 50.82 -15.90 16.93
C HIS A 801 51.92 -16.83 17.48
N GLN A 802 52.03 -18.06 16.98
CA GLN A 802 53.14 -18.96 17.32
C GLN A 802 54.50 -18.40 16.88
N LEU A 803 54.59 -17.84 15.67
CA LEU A 803 55.82 -17.19 15.18
C LEU A 803 56.18 -15.96 16.02
N GLN A 804 55.21 -15.12 16.39
CA GLN A 804 55.41 -13.96 17.26
C GLN A 804 55.86 -14.38 18.68
N LEU A 805 55.31 -15.47 19.22
CA LEU A 805 55.74 -16.04 20.49
C LEU A 805 57.16 -16.62 20.40
N ILE A 806 57.51 -17.32 19.33
CA ILE A 806 58.88 -17.80 19.07
C ILE A 806 59.84 -16.62 18.96
N GLN A 807 59.48 -15.56 18.22
CA GLN A 807 60.29 -14.36 18.10
C GLN A 807 60.51 -13.68 19.46
N SER A 808 59.44 -13.47 20.26
CA SER A 808 59.58 -12.88 21.59
C SER A 808 60.46 -13.72 22.54
N ASN A 809 60.41 -15.05 22.43
CA ASN A 809 61.30 -15.94 23.18
C ASN A 809 62.75 -15.88 22.68
N LEU A 810 62.99 -15.66 21.39
CA LEU A 810 64.32 -15.42 20.84
C LEU A 810 64.86 -14.06 21.28
N ASP A 811 64.08 -12.97 21.15
CA ASP A 811 64.46 -11.62 21.60
C ASP A 811 64.83 -11.62 23.10
N GLN A 812 64.00 -12.25 23.94
CA GLN A 812 64.28 -12.42 25.38
C GLN A 812 65.55 -13.25 25.64
N ARG A 813 65.79 -14.28 24.83
CA ARG A 813 66.98 -15.12 24.95
C ARG A 813 68.24 -14.38 24.53
N GLU A 814 68.22 -13.67 23.41
CA GLU A 814 69.34 -12.83 22.96
C GLU A 814 69.65 -11.73 23.99
N GLU A 815 68.63 -11.10 24.57
CA GLU A 815 68.84 -10.10 25.62
C GLU A 815 69.35 -10.71 26.93
N MET A 816 68.97 -11.95 27.27
CA MET A 816 69.55 -12.69 28.39
C MET A 816 71.01 -13.10 28.14
N GLU A 817 71.32 -13.62 26.95
CA GLU A 817 72.70 -13.96 26.55
C GLU A 817 73.57 -12.68 26.51
N LYS A 818 73.03 -11.55 26.03
CA LYS A 818 73.67 -10.22 26.11
C LYS A 818 73.93 -9.80 27.56
N ARG A 819 72.94 -9.86 28.45
CA ARG A 819 73.12 -9.56 29.89
C ARG A 819 74.15 -10.48 30.55
N HIS A 820 74.24 -11.74 30.14
CA HIS A 820 75.27 -12.66 30.62
C HIS A 820 76.67 -12.32 30.06
N ALA A 821 76.77 -11.88 28.80
CA ALA A 821 78.01 -11.38 28.23
C ALA A 821 78.47 -10.09 28.91
N GLU A 822 77.58 -9.12 29.12
CA GLU A 822 77.83 -7.86 29.84
C GLU A 822 78.36 -8.13 31.26
N ARG A 823 77.70 -9.01 32.04
CA ARG A 823 78.18 -9.44 33.37
C ARG A 823 79.56 -10.12 33.35
N ARG A 824 79.89 -10.86 32.28
CA ARG A 824 81.20 -11.51 32.15
C ARG A 824 82.29 -10.51 31.73
N VAL A 825 81.95 -9.50 30.92
CA VAL A 825 82.84 -8.38 30.62
C VAL A 825 83.14 -7.61 31.90
N THR A 826 82.14 -7.23 32.70
CA THR A 826 82.40 -6.49 33.95
C THR A 826 83.17 -7.32 34.99
N SER A 827 82.96 -8.65 35.07
CA SER A 827 83.83 -9.54 35.86
C SER A 827 85.29 -9.44 35.41
N LEU A 828 85.56 -9.62 34.11
CA LEU A 828 86.90 -9.55 33.55
C LEU A 828 87.53 -8.15 33.69
N GLU A 829 86.74 -7.07 33.63
CA GLU A 829 87.19 -5.71 33.91
C GLU A 829 87.58 -5.53 35.38
N THR A 830 86.81 -6.09 36.33
CA THR A 830 87.21 -6.07 37.76
C THR A 830 88.43 -6.93 38.05
N GLU A 831 88.56 -8.10 37.41
CA GLU A 831 89.75 -8.95 37.50
C GLU A 831 90.99 -8.23 36.91
N LEU A 832 90.86 -7.57 35.76
CA LEU A 832 91.92 -6.75 35.17
C LEU A 832 92.29 -5.55 36.04
N ALA A 833 91.32 -4.89 36.67
CA ALA A 833 91.56 -3.80 37.61
C ALA A 833 92.30 -4.29 38.87
N GLU A 834 91.94 -5.47 39.39
CA GLU A 834 92.61 -6.04 40.56
C GLU A 834 94.03 -6.56 40.22
N VAL A 835 94.24 -7.11 39.01
CA VAL A 835 95.56 -7.49 38.51
C VAL A 835 96.45 -6.27 38.27
N ARG A 836 95.90 -5.15 37.76
CA ARG A 836 96.60 -3.86 37.70
C ARG A 836 97.01 -3.39 39.09
N ARG A 837 96.08 -3.30 40.03
CA ARG A 837 96.38 -2.93 41.44
C ARG A 837 97.48 -3.82 42.04
N LYS A 838 97.42 -5.14 41.85
CA LYS A 838 98.46 -6.10 42.30
C LYS A 838 99.80 -5.97 41.55
N SER A 839 99.82 -5.35 40.38
CA SER A 839 101.04 -4.99 39.64
C SER A 839 101.61 -3.67 40.16
N ASP A 840 100.76 -2.68 40.42
CA ASP A 840 101.13 -1.38 40.94
C ASP A 840 101.68 -1.51 42.38
N GLU A 841 101.02 -2.29 43.24
CA GLU A 841 101.51 -2.66 44.59
C GLU A 841 102.90 -3.35 44.55
N LYS A 842 103.16 -4.17 43.52
CA LYS A 842 104.48 -4.80 43.31
C LYS A 842 105.52 -3.80 42.80
N LEU A 843 105.11 -2.83 41.97
CA LEU A 843 105.97 -1.75 41.50
C LEU A 843 106.36 -0.84 42.67
N GLU A 844 105.41 -0.48 43.53
CA GLU A 844 105.64 0.26 44.77
C GLU A 844 106.53 -0.51 45.74
N ALA A 845 106.30 -1.80 45.95
CA ALA A 845 107.16 -2.64 46.78
C ALA A 845 108.59 -2.75 46.23
N ALA A 846 108.75 -2.88 44.90
CA ALA A 846 110.07 -2.89 44.25
C ALA A 846 110.78 -1.53 44.34
N ASN A 847 110.05 -0.43 44.18
CA ASN A 847 110.57 0.93 44.38
C ASN A 847 110.98 1.17 45.84
N ALA A 848 110.18 0.68 46.81
CA ALA A 848 110.52 0.71 48.23
C ALA A 848 111.80 -0.08 48.52
N GLN A 849 111.91 -1.31 48.00
CA GLN A 849 113.13 -2.14 48.10
C GLN A 849 114.35 -1.47 47.46
N SER A 850 114.18 -0.84 46.30
CA SER A 850 115.23 -0.02 45.66
C SER A 850 115.66 1.15 46.55
N SER A 851 114.72 1.83 47.20
CA SER A 851 115.02 2.92 48.14
C SER A 851 115.75 2.46 49.41
N THR A 852 115.46 1.26 49.93
CA THR A 852 116.20 0.68 51.06
C THR A 852 117.59 0.23 50.65
N LEU A 853 117.74 -0.43 49.49
CA LEU A 853 119.05 -0.81 48.94
C LEU A 853 119.93 0.42 48.66
N GLN A 854 119.35 1.53 48.16
CA GLN A 854 120.07 2.80 48.00
C GLN A 854 120.51 3.39 49.35
N ARG A 855 119.67 3.30 50.39
CA ARG A 855 120.00 3.75 51.75
C ARG A 855 121.11 2.89 52.38
N GLU A 856 121.05 1.58 52.19
CA GLU A 856 122.09 0.63 52.63
C GLU A 856 123.41 0.86 51.89
N LEU A 857 123.38 1.13 50.58
CA LEU A 857 124.57 1.53 49.80
C LEU A 857 125.20 2.83 50.29
N LEU A 858 124.37 3.78 50.76
CA LEU A 858 124.83 5.05 51.33
C LEU A 858 125.51 4.81 52.70
N LEU A 859 124.90 4.00 53.57
CA LEU A 859 125.48 3.59 54.85
C LEU A 859 126.78 2.79 54.67
N ALA A 860 126.84 1.86 53.69
CA ALA A 860 128.04 1.12 53.36
C ALA A 860 129.17 2.04 52.84
N ARG A 861 128.85 3.08 52.07
CA ARG A 861 129.83 4.11 51.65
C ARG A 861 130.30 4.99 52.81
N GLN A 862 129.46 5.26 53.81
CA GLN A 862 129.86 5.96 55.02
C GLN A 862 130.76 5.10 55.91
N SER A 863 130.44 3.81 56.05
CA SER A 863 131.28 2.83 56.74
C SER A 863 132.64 2.64 56.06
N LEU A 864 132.68 2.58 54.72
CA LEU A 864 133.93 2.48 53.97
C LEU A 864 134.81 3.70 54.23
N LYS A 865 134.24 4.92 54.15
CA LYS A 865 134.97 6.15 54.49
C LYS A 865 135.55 6.14 55.90
N ALA A 866 134.78 5.73 56.90
CA ALA A 866 135.28 5.62 58.28
C ALA A 866 136.51 4.69 58.37
N SER A 867 136.51 3.57 57.64
CA SER A 867 137.69 2.68 57.57
C SER A 867 138.86 3.26 56.75
N GLU A 868 138.60 4.10 55.75
CA GLU A 868 139.64 4.83 55.02
C GLU A 868 140.30 5.88 55.92
N ASP A 869 139.51 6.58 56.75
CA ASP A 869 139.99 7.57 57.72
C ASP A 869 140.81 6.90 58.87
N GLU A 870 140.37 5.76 59.42
CA GLU A 870 141.16 4.96 60.38
C GLU A 870 142.52 4.50 59.79
N VAL A 871 142.55 4.13 58.51
CA VAL A 871 143.79 3.75 57.80
C VAL A 871 144.73 4.96 57.59
N VAL A 872 144.22 6.19 57.61
CA VAL A 872 145.04 7.42 57.59
C VAL A 872 145.67 7.68 58.97
N GLU A 873 144.92 7.54 60.07
CA GLU A 873 145.49 7.69 61.43
C GLU A 873 146.56 6.62 61.74
N LEU A 874 146.32 5.36 61.34
CA LEU A 874 147.29 4.27 61.49
C LEU A 874 148.55 4.46 60.63
N ARG A 875 148.50 5.28 59.57
CA ARG A 875 149.68 5.67 58.78
C ARG A 875 150.42 6.87 59.35
N ALA A 876 149.73 7.80 60.03
CA ALA A 876 150.37 8.92 60.72
C ALA A 876 151.23 8.44 61.90
N SER A 877 150.64 7.60 62.78
CA SER A 877 151.30 7.07 63.98
C SER A 877 152.55 6.21 63.69
N LEU A 878 152.62 5.56 62.51
CA LEU A 878 153.77 4.75 62.09
C LEU A 878 154.96 5.59 61.56
N ALA A 879 154.74 6.86 61.19
CA ALA A 879 155.78 7.73 60.66
C ALA A 879 156.67 8.36 61.76
N GLU A 880 156.14 8.54 62.97
CA GLU A 880 156.77 9.35 64.02
C GLU A 880 157.78 8.56 64.88
N ALA A 881 157.67 7.22 64.90
CA ALA A 881 158.56 6.33 65.65
C ALA A 881 159.93 6.06 64.97
N ALA A 882 160.12 6.46 63.70
CA ALA A 882 161.13 5.87 62.82
C ALA A 882 162.42 6.72 62.62
N LYS A 883 162.85 7.53 63.62
CA LYS A 883 163.93 8.53 63.41
C LYS A 883 165.05 8.63 64.45
N GLN A 884 165.19 7.69 65.39
CA GLN A 884 166.36 7.61 66.26
C GLN A 884 166.95 6.19 66.36
N HIS A 885 168.25 6.09 66.01
CA HIS A 885 169.21 5.02 66.28
C HIS A 885 169.05 3.65 65.55
N ALA A 886 169.92 3.49 64.54
CA ALA A 886 170.54 2.22 64.16
C ALA A 886 171.57 1.77 65.24
N PRO A 887 172.26 0.59 65.21
CA PRO A 887 172.50 -0.24 64.01
C PRO A 887 172.64 -1.78 64.20
N SER A 888 173.09 -2.41 63.09
CA SER A 888 173.87 -3.66 62.99
C SER A 888 173.11 -4.99 62.76
N PRO A 889 173.75 -6.01 62.15
CA PRO A 889 173.04 -7.00 61.34
C PRO A 889 173.34 -8.49 61.63
N LYS A 890 172.41 -9.37 61.22
CA LYS A 890 172.61 -10.64 60.47
C LYS A 890 171.44 -11.60 60.69
N ASP A 891 171.34 -12.56 59.75
CA ASP A 891 170.53 -13.79 59.80
C ASP A 891 169.00 -13.59 59.93
N ALA A 892 168.14 -14.59 59.73
CA ALA A 892 168.06 -15.55 58.62
C ALA A 892 166.67 -16.25 58.69
N THR A 893 166.12 -16.69 57.56
CA THR A 893 165.11 -17.78 57.45
C THR A 893 163.69 -17.62 58.04
N TYR A 894 162.75 -18.28 57.32
CA TYR A 894 161.55 -18.99 57.81
C TYR A 894 160.17 -18.28 57.98
N PHE A 895 159.30 -18.60 57.02
CA PHE A 895 157.97 -19.25 57.18
C PHE A 895 156.66 -18.47 57.46
N ALA A 896 155.61 -19.01 56.81
CA ALA A 896 154.23 -19.24 57.28
C ALA A 896 153.06 -18.28 56.93
N ARG A 897 152.36 -18.70 55.84
CA ARG A 897 150.89 -18.88 55.71
C ARG A 897 149.93 -17.69 55.48
N VAL A 898 148.90 -18.04 54.69
CA VAL A 898 147.73 -17.28 54.18
C VAL A 898 148.11 -16.27 53.10
#